data_AF-H1VUY1-F1
#
_entry.id   AF-H1VUY1-F1
#
_cell.length_a   1.000
_cell.length_b   1.000
_cell.length_c   1.000
_cell.angle_alpha   90.00
_cell.angle_beta   90.00
_cell.angle_gamma   90.00
#
_symmetry.space_group_name_H-M   'P 1'
#
loop_
_entity.id
_entity.type
_entity.pdbx_description
1 polymer ?
#
loop_
_entity_poly.entity_id
_entity_poly.type
_entity_poly.pdbx_seq_one_letter_code
_entity_poly.pdbx_strand_id
1 'polypeptide(L)'
;MNSIVVTNKAATMEIMLFSVKSSMDVVQHAGSLELARLAASPYQLQQVFQHFSTLPADFPPTLLQASLMTIGHLVGRIESVFNEADDSQDSMASRTLESEDAILMLDRELAAVFLSTARCLLSNQSHGNPSTSSIPKSCVEQAVVISGSMVGLFHANYLQALSQVFKPTKYGLFGKVPNKLSWEQRQYLPLFLSVVAQKGAVINLEDIGTSLLQLWLLIIVQPSHCLRFETQFGQQLQRQGYPFVPDKSAGLVVNPGYLSNRDSFEHAVSWMRQSLQTADTASKRNMRADFERVLNAVMNQMRTDVQAMATDSSEHPSYVKFVRSIVSLIKAHGTDICPVQKFFLEVSKEYSPPMQDPQLQAAQIQSYGFKLAEGDRRVPSTLFHFFLNNFKGALQRDRLPNEVLLLKGALKHDTIMSFVLGKMLPAVLHATLSSHEAYAMLDVLCDALGLALTGSTIARQVSEDSFACIPPLVTTMLAWAMAVKDPALCAEHVHVLRKITWLLNAFQPSIESFSLMPRAVKGWDDVMERLQWFSLLAEGAQEYIGAEFDKGVVPFMAPSMLFHCLKAHNKEFRVQDTTVLTWSEHISNDISRNWVTTGPLLTVSAINRGTPSTQSGQGSLRPQWTMPGLTTSLFDQLRTWHEWWTRVKRSPDDRDLFDYGEDLVF
;
A
#
# COMPACT_ATOMS: atom_id res chain seq x y z
N MET A 1 31.57 -53.85 -28.56
CA MET A 1 31.85 -52.52 -29.15
C MET A 1 31.31 -51.37 -28.29
N ASN A 2 30.04 -51.38 -27.86
CA ASN A 2 29.47 -50.31 -27.02
C ASN A 2 30.18 -50.10 -25.66
N SER A 3 30.65 -51.16 -24.99
CA SER A 3 31.34 -51.00 -23.70
C SER A 3 32.66 -50.22 -23.82
N ILE A 4 33.46 -50.46 -24.87
CA ILE A 4 34.76 -49.79 -25.05
C ILE A 4 34.57 -48.30 -25.37
N VAL A 5 33.55 -47.97 -26.17
CA VAL A 5 33.21 -46.57 -26.50
C VAL A 5 32.77 -45.80 -25.25
N VAL A 6 31.99 -46.42 -24.36
CA VAL A 6 31.56 -45.80 -23.09
C VAL A 6 32.77 -45.59 -22.17
N THR A 7 33.65 -46.57 -22.02
CA THR A 7 34.86 -46.44 -21.18
C THR A 7 35.82 -45.39 -21.73
N ASN A 8 36.02 -45.33 -23.05
CA ASN A 8 36.86 -44.30 -23.67
C ASN A 8 36.25 -42.89 -23.51
N LYS A 9 34.93 -42.75 -23.65
CA LYS A 9 34.22 -41.48 -23.41
C LYS A 9 34.40 -41.02 -21.95
N ALA A 10 34.26 -41.94 -20.99
CA ALA A 10 34.48 -41.64 -19.56
C ALA A 10 35.92 -41.23 -19.27
N ALA A 11 36.92 -41.98 -19.76
CA ALA A 11 38.34 -41.63 -19.58
C ALA A 11 38.68 -40.27 -20.20
N THR A 12 38.12 -39.96 -21.38
CA THR A 12 38.30 -38.67 -22.04
C THR A 12 37.71 -37.53 -21.21
N MET A 13 36.53 -37.73 -20.62
CA MET A 13 35.90 -36.76 -19.73
C MET A 13 36.70 -36.51 -18.45
N GLU A 14 37.29 -37.55 -17.86
CA GLU A 14 38.16 -37.41 -16.70
C GLU A 14 39.43 -36.62 -17.02
N ILE A 15 40.05 -36.89 -18.17
CA ILE A 15 41.22 -36.14 -18.64
C ILE A 15 40.87 -34.67 -18.88
N MET A 16 39.72 -34.40 -19.52
CA MET A 16 39.23 -33.03 -19.71
C MET A 16 38.98 -32.33 -18.38
N LEU A 17 38.34 -33.01 -17.41
CA LEU A 17 38.09 -32.46 -16.09
C LEU A 17 39.39 -32.14 -15.35
N PHE A 18 40.37 -33.04 -15.38
CA PHE A 18 41.68 -32.80 -14.78
C PHE A 18 42.40 -31.61 -15.42
N SER A 19 42.33 -31.52 -16.75
CA SER A 19 42.92 -30.40 -17.49
C SER A 19 42.25 -29.06 -17.15
N VAL A 20 40.91 -28.99 -17.13
CA VAL A 20 40.20 -27.76 -16.77
C VAL A 20 40.47 -27.36 -15.31
N LYS A 21 40.53 -28.33 -14.39
CA LYS A 21 40.88 -28.05 -12.98
C LYS A 21 42.32 -27.54 -12.83
N SER A 22 43.26 -28.11 -13.58
CA SER A 22 44.65 -27.63 -13.59
C SER A 22 44.71 -26.19 -14.11
N SER A 23 44.01 -25.88 -15.20
CA SER A 23 43.88 -24.52 -15.73
C SER A 23 43.25 -23.56 -14.71
N MET A 24 42.18 -24.01 -14.01
CA MET A 24 41.51 -23.25 -12.95
C MET A 24 42.46 -22.88 -11.81
N ASP A 25 43.21 -23.86 -11.28
CA ASP A 25 44.15 -23.65 -10.18
C ASP A 25 45.25 -22.64 -10.56
N VAL A 26 45.76 -22.72 -11.80
CA VAL A 26 46.77 -21.77 -12.31
C VAL A 26 46.17 -20.37 -12.46
N VAL A 27 44.95 -20.22 -13.00
CA VAL A 27 44.27 -18.91 -13.11
C VAL A 27 44.03 -18.28 -11.74
N GLN A 28 43.65 -19.09 -10.74
CA GLN A 28 43.43 -18.62 -9.37
C GLN A 28 44.72 -18.04 -8.77
N HIS A 29 45.86 -18.73 -8.93
CA HIS A 29 47.13 -18.35 -8.31
C HIS A 29 48.11 -17.54 -9.19
N ALA A 30 47.72 -17.18 -10.42
CA ALA A 30 48.59 -16.45 -11.34
C ALA A 30 49.13 -15.12 -10.76
N GLY A 31 50.40 -14.80 -11.00
CA GLY A 31 50.99 -13.53 -10.54
C GLY A 31 50.65 -12.32 -11.41
N SER A 32 50.23 -12.55 -12.66
CA SER A 32 49.92 -11.51 -13.65
C SER A 32 48.65 -11.83 -14.45
N LEU A 33 48.07 -10.81 -15.09
CA LEU A 33 46.91 -10.97 -15.97
C LEU A 33 47.25 -11.79 -17.21
N GLU A 34 48.45 -11.62 -17.77
CA GLU A 34 48.92 -12.38 -18.93
C GLU A 34 48.98 -13.89 -18.64
N LEU A 35 49.55 -14.29 -17.49
CA LEU A 35 49.62 -15.68 -17.08
C LEU A 35 48.21 -16.27 -16.86
N ALA A 36 47.31 -15.50 -16.25
CA ALA A 36 45.92 -15.91 -16.09
C ALA A 36 45.23 -16.10 -17.46
N ARG A 37 45.47 -15.20 -18.43
CA ARG A 37 44.90 -15.28 -19.78
C ARG A 37 45.36 -16.53 -20.52
N LEU A 38 46.66 -16.83 -20.47
CA LEU A 38 47.24 -18.02 -21.10
C LEU A 38 46.75 -19.30 -20.42
N ALA A 39 46.72 -19.33 -19.09
CA ALA A 39 46.29 -20.48 -18.31
C ALA A 39 44.80 -20.79 -18.45
N ALA A 40 43.95 -19.78 -18.68
CA ALA A 40 42.51 -19.97 -18.85
C ALA A 40 42.14 -20.80 -20.08
N SER A 41 43.04 -20.93 -21.07
CA SER A 41 42.85 -21.70 -22.31
C SER A 41 41.47 -21.44 -22.96
N PRO A 42 41.28 -20.28 -23.63
CA PRO A 42 39.99 -19.86 -24.17
C PRO A 42 39.35 -20.91 -25.09
N TYR A 43 40.15 -21.59 -25.90
CA TYR A 43 39.69 -22.68 -26.76
C TYR A 43 39.08 -23.85 -25.97
N GLN A 44 39.70 -24.26 -24.85
CA GLN A 44 39.16 -25.32 -24.00
C GLN A 44 37.81 -24.91 -23.40
N LEU A 45 37.71 -23.67 -22.90
CA LEU A 45 36.45 -23.13 -22.36
C LEU A 45 35.35 -23.05 -23.43
N GLN A 46 35.67 -22.60 -24.64
CA GLN A 46 34.73 -22.59 -25.76
C GLN A 46 34.18 -23.98 -26.03
N GLN A 47 35.04 -25.00 -26.13
CA GLN A 47 34.60 -26.37 -26.39
C GLN A 47 33.64 -26.88 -25.30
N VAL A 48 34.00 -26.68 -24.02
CA VAL A 48 33.13 -27.09 -22.91
C VAL A 48 31.78 -26.36 -22.97
N PHE A 49 31.78 -25.04 -23.09
CA PHE A 49 30.54 -24.26 -23.13
C PHE A 49 29.67 -24.60 -24.34
N GLN A 50 30.27 -24.85 -25.52
CA GLN A 50 29.53 -25.25 -26.71
C GLN A 50 28.73 -26.54 -26.51
N HIS A 51 29.25 -27.50 -25.74
CA HIS A 51 28.51 -28.72 -25.37
C HIS A 51 27.34 -28.48 -24.41
N PHE A 52 27.35 -27.39 -23.63
CA PHE A 52 26.25 -26.98 -22.76
C PHE A 52 25.30 -25.95 -23.41
N SER A 53 25.61 -25.49 -24.63
CA SER A 53 24.76 -24.55 -25.37
C SER A 53 23.46 -25.18 -25.88
N THR A 54 23.38 -26.52 -25.91
CA THR A 54 22.18 -27.31 -26.22
C THR A 54 22.02 -28.42 -25.16
N LEU A 55 20.85 -28.53 -24.53
CA LEU A 55 20.57 -29.58 -23.53
C LEU A 55 19.71 -30.72 -24.12
N PRO A 56 19.90 -31.99 -23.66
CA PRO A 56 20.80 -32.44 -22.59
C PRO A 56 22.28 -32.43 -23.03
N ALA A 57 23.17 -31.98 -22.12
CA ALA A 57 24.59 -31.90 -22.42
C ALA A 57 25.25 -33.28 -22.35
N ASP A 58 26.20 -33.52 -23.25
CA ASP A 58 27.02 -34.73 -23.26
C ASP A 58 28.02 -34.79 -22.10
N PHE A 59 28.25 -33.67 -21.42
CA PHE A 59 29.33 -33.48 -20.44
C PHE A 59 28.83 -33.48 -18.99
N PRO A 60 29.66 -33.93 -18.03
CA PRO A 60 29.26 -33.97 -16.62
C PRO A 60 29.14 -32.55 -16.03
N PRO A 61 28.20 -32.30 -15.10
CA PRO A 61 28.03 -30.99 -14.47
C PRO A 61 29.28 -30.49 -13.72
N THR A 62 30.14 -31.40 -13.26
CA THR A 62 31.42 -31.06 -12.61
C THR A 62 32.39 -30.36 -13.55
N LEU A 63 32.37 -30.70 -14.85
CA LEU A 63 33.17 -30.04 -15.87
C LEU A 63 32.66 -28.61 -16.11
N LEU A 64 31.33 -28.44 -16.19
CA LEU A 64 30.71 -27.11 -16.27
C LEU A 64 31.10 -26.25 -15.06
N GLN A 65 30.99 -26.79 -13.84
CA GLN A 65 31.35 -26.06 -12.62
C GLN A 65 32.81 -25.61 -12.63
N ALA A 66 33.75 -26.49 -13.02
CA ALA A 66 35.16 -26.13 -13.13
C ALA A 66 35.38 -25.02 -14.17
N SER A 67 34.77 -25.13 -15.35
CA SER A 67 34.86 -24.09 -16.39
C SER A 67 34.25 -22.75 -15.97
N LEU A 68 33.15 -22.77 -15.21
CA LEU A 68 32.54 -21.57 -14.62
C LEU A 68 33.47 -20.92 -13.59
N MET A 69 34.14 -21.70 -12.75
CA MET A 69 35.13 -21.18 -11.80
C MET A 69 36.33 -20.54 -12.53
N THR A 70 36.88 -21.20 -13.57
CA THR A 70 38.00 -20.66 -14.35
C THR A 70 37.66 -19.31 -14.98
N ILE A 71 36.51 -19.21 -15.67
CA ILE A 71 36.11 -17.93 -16.30
C ILE A 71 35.75 -16.88 -15.25
N GLY A 72 35.15 -17.28 -14.13
CA GLY A 72 34.84 -16.36 -13.03
C GLY A 72 36.09 -15.72 -12.43
N HIS A 73 37.13 -16.50 -12.18
CA HIS A 73 38.43 -15.99 -11.71
C HIS A 73 39.10 -15.10 -12.75
N LEU A 74 39.04 -15.45 -14.04
CA LEU A 74 39.58 -14.62 -15.12
C LEU A 74 38.88 -13.25 -15.18
N VAL A 75 37.54 -13.23 -15.17
CA VAL A 75 36.74 -12.00 -15.20
C VAL A 75 37.03 -11.13 -13.96
N GLY A 76 37.11 -11.73 -12.77
CA GLY A 76 37.42 -11.02 -11.54
C GLY A 76 38.82 -10.38 -11.53
N ARG A 77 39.81 -11.04 -12.14
CA ARG A 77 41.17 -10.48 -12.30
C ARG A 77 41.22 -9.34 -13.31
N ILE A 78 40.51 -9.47 -14.42
CA ILE A 78 40.41 -8.38 -15.41
C ILE A 78 39.83 -7.16 -14.70
N GLU A 79 38.74 -7.34 -13.96
CA GLU A 79 38.10 -6.27 -13.21
C GLU A 79 39.03 -5.63 -12.15
N SER A 80 39.78 -6.41 -11.37
CA SER A 80 40.68 -5.84 -10.36
C SER A 80 41.76 -4.96 -10.99
N VAL A 81 42.31 -5.35 -12.14
CA VAL A 81 43.30 -4.55 -12.88
C VAL A 81 42.70 -3.23 -13.39
N PHE A 82 41.45 -3.25 -13.88
CA PHE A 82 40.76 -2.03 -14.30
C PHE A 82 40.49 -1.07 -13.14
N ASN A 83 40.10 -1.60 -11.97
CA ASN A 83 39.85 -0.77 -10.79
C ASN A 83 41.15 -0.19 -10.19
N GLU A 84 42.27 -0.92 -10.23
CA GLU A 84 43.57 -0.46 -9.73
C GLU A 84 44.28 0.55 -10.66
N ALA A 85 43.97 0.54 -11.97
CA ALA A 85 44.54 1.45 -12.94
C ALA A 85 44.08 2.91 -12.76
N ASP A 86 42.95 3.14 -12.09
CA ASP A 86 42.40 4.48 -11.81
C ASP A 86 43.14 5.20 -10.67
N ASP A 87 43.89 4.48 -9.81
CA ASP A 87 44.50 5.02 -8.59
C ASP A 87 46.01 5.31 -8.67
N SER A 88 46.72 4.95 -9.76
CA SER A 88 48.19 5.11 -9.84
C SER A 88 48.73 5.61 -11.18
N GLN A 89 49.44 6.74 -11.17
CA GLN A 89 49.87 7.46 -12.39
C GLN A 89 51.13 6.88 -13.10
N ASP A 90 52.00 6.13 -12.40
CA ASP A 90 53.36 5.85 -12.90
C ASP A 90 53.54 4.53 -13.69
N SER A 91 52.51 3.68 -13.82
CA SER A 91 52.59 2.42 -14.62
C SER A 91 51.40 2.17 -15.57
N MET A 92 50.60 3.21 -15.81
CA MET A 92 49.33 3.17 -16.53
C MET A 92 49.44 2.54 -17.93
N ALA A 93 50.34 3.02 -18.79
CA ALA A 93 50.33 2.69 -20.22
C ALA A 93 50.48 1.18 -20.56
N SER A 94 51.32 0.42 -19.84
CA SER A 94 51.51 -1.01 -20.09
C SER A 94 50.35 -1.84 -19.53
N ARG A 95 49.80 -1.44 -18.37
CA ARG A 95 48.68 -2.14 -17.72
C ARG A 95 47.38 -1.91 -18.46
N THR A 96 47.16 -0.72 -19.02
CA THR A 96 45.99 -0.39 -19.85
C THR A 96 45.95 -1.22 -21.13
N LEU A 97 47.09 -1.42 -21.81
CA LEU A 97 47.14 -2.22 -23.03
C LEU A 97 46.86 -3.71 -22.75
N GLU A 98 47.45 -4.27 -21.69
CA GLU A 98 47.21 -5.65 -21.28
C GLU A 98 45.75 -5.89 -20.86
N SER A 99 45.13 -4.91 -20.18
CA SER A 99 43.75 -5.01 -19.72
C SER A 99 42.75 -4.85 -20.88
N GLU A 100 43.03 -3.95 -21.85
CA GLU A 100 42.25 -3.82 -23.09
C GLU A 100 42.30 -5.10 -23.93
N ASP A 101 43.48 -5.69 -24.13
CA ASP A 101 43.65 -6.95 -24.86
C ASP A 101 42.91 -8.11 -24.17
N ALA A 102 42.92 -8.16 -22.84
CA ALA A 102 42.20 -9.17 -22.08
C ALA A 102 40.67 -9.05 -22.23
N ILE A 103 40.13 -7.82 -22.22
CA ILE A 103 38.71 -7.58 -22.48
C ILE A 103 38.34 -7.93 -23.92
N LEU A 104 39.17 -7.55 -24.91
CA LEU A 104 38.93 -7.88 -26.31
C LEU A 104 38.95 -9.40 -26.55
N MET A 105 39.83 -10.13 -25.86
CA MET A 105 39.83 -11.60 -25.87
C MET A 105 38.51 -12.14 -25.30
N LEU A 106 38.06 -11.65 -24.13
CA LEU A 106 36.77 -12.06 -23.56
C LEU A 106 35.62 -11.82 -24.55
N ASP A 107 35.57 -10.66 -25.21
CA ASP A 107 34.50 -10.31 -26.15
C ASP A 107 34.51 -11.18 -27.42
N ARG A 108 35.69 -11.36 -28.03
CA ARG A 108 35.83 -12.04 -29.32
C ARG A 108 35.78 -13.55 -29.20
N GLU A 109 36.39 -14.09 -28.16
CA GLU A 109 36.59 -15.54 -28.03
C GLU A 109 35.53 -16.18 -27.13
N LEU A 110 35.16 -15.56 -26.01
CA LEU A 110 34.37 -16.27 -24.98
C LEU A 110 32.92 -15.81 -24.88
N ALA A 111 32.61 -14.53 -25.06
CA ALA A 111 31.32 -13.94 -24.74
C ALA A 111 30.14 -14.64 -25.45
N ALA A 112 30.24 -14.89 -26.76
CA ALA A 112 29.14 -15.47 -27.54
C ALA A 112 28.80 -16.91 -27.09
N VAL A 113 29.82 -17.76 -26.93
CA VAL A 113 29.62 -19.16 -26.53
C VAL A 113 29.21 -19.26 -25.06
N PHE A 114 29.81 -18.45 -24.19
CA PHE A 114 29.45 -18.42 -22.78
C PHE A 114 28.00 -17.93 -22.56
N LEU A 115 27.61 -16.79 -23.14
CA LEU A 115 26.27 -16.23 -22.96
C LEU A 115 25.17 -17.08 -23.60
N SER A 116 25.46 -17.76 -24.72
CA SER A 116 24.55 -18.75 -25.29
C SER A 116 24.36 -19.97 -24.38
N THR A 117 25.43 -20.42 -23.72
CA THR A 117 25.39 -21.48 -22.70
C THR A 117 24.56 -21.05 -21.51
N ALA A 118 24.85 -19.87 -20.94
CA ALA A 118 24.10 -19.34 -19.81
C ALA A 118 22.60 -19.17 -20.13
N ARG A 119 22.26 -18.70 -21.33
CA ARG A 119 20.86 -18.64 -21.83
C ARG A 119 20.21 -20.01 -21.88
N CYS A 120 20.93 -21.02 -22.37
CA CYS A 120 20.44 -22.40 -22.44
C CYS A 120 20.18 -22.97 -21.03
N LEU A 121 21.10 -22.74 -20.10
CA LEU A 121 20.96 -23.14 -18.70
C LEU A 121 19.74 -22.48 -18.03
N LEU A 122 19.52 -21.19 -18.29
CA LEU A 122 18.40 -20.40 -17.77
C LEU A 122 17.03 -20.84 -18.28
N SER A 123 16.97 -21.38 -19.50
CA SER A 123 15.69 -21.69 -20.18
C SER A 123 15.22 -23.13 -19.96
N ASN A 124 16.00 -23.94 -19.25
CA ASN A 124 15.79 -25.38 -19.07
C ASN A 124 15.73 -25.80 -17.58
N GLN A 125 15.38 -24.88 -16.67
CA GLN A 125 15.26 -25.13 -15.22
C GLN A 125 13.89 -25.71 -14.80
N SER A 126 13.15 -26.31 -15.73
CA SER A 126 11.77 -26.76 -15.53
C SER A 126 11.54 -27.54 -14.22
N HIS A 127 10.53 -27.09 -13.50
CA HIS A 127 9.97 -27.79 -12.35
C HIS A 127 9.27 -29.08 -12.84
N GLY A 128 9.90 -30.24 -12.62
CA GLY A 128 9.11 -31.45 -12.39
C GLY A 128 9.41 -32.72 -13.17
N ASN A 129 10.44 -32.80 -14.03
CA ASN A 129 10.83 -34.09 -14.63
C ASN A 129 12.16 -34.62 -14.07
N PRO A 130 12.14 -35.62 -13.16
CA PRO A 130 13.34 -36.22 -12.57
C PRO A 130 14.14 -37.11 -13.55
N SER A 131 13.74 -37.17 -14.82
CA SER A 131 14.30 -38.09 -15.83
C SER A 131 15.44 -37.51 -16.66
N THR A 132 15.79 -36.23 -16.50
CA THR A 132 16.94 -35.60 -17.16
C THR A 132 17.95 -35.16 -16.11
N SER A 133 19.22 -35.50 -16.29
CA SER A 133 20.34 -35.13 -15.40
C SER A 133 20.33 -33.62 -15.15
N SER A 134 19.71 -33.19 -14.04
CA SER A 134 19.44 -31.78 -13.78
C SER A 134 20.75 -31.07 -13.46
N ILE A 135 21.10 -30.06 -14.26
CA ILE A 135 22.24 -29.20 -13.96
C ILE A 135 22.00 -28.53 -12.59
N PRO A 136 22.97 -28.53 -11.67
CA PRO A 136 22.80 -27.92 -10.36
C PRO A 136 22.41 -26.45 -10.47
N LYS A 137 21.44 -26.02 -9.64
CA LYS A 137 21.01 -24.60 -9.57
C LYS A 137 22.18 -23.65 -9.28
N SER A 138 23.16 -24.10 -8.50
CA SER A 138 24.39 -23.35 -8.23
C SER A 138 25.17 -23.00 -9.50
N CYS A 139 25.23 -23.89 -10.49
CA CYS A 139 25.89 -23.62 -11.76
C CYS A 139 25.14 -22.55 -12.57
N VAL A 140 23.80 -22.53 -12.51
CA VAL A 140 22.97 -21.52 -13.17
C VAL A 140 23.19 -20.15 -12.52
N GLU A 141 23.11 -20.09 -11.20
CA GLU A 141 23.37 -18.87 -10.42
C GLU A 141 24.76 -18.33 -10.71
N GLN A 142 25.78 -19.20 -10.71
CA GLN A 142 27.14 -18.82 -11.03
C GLN A 142 27.28 -18.32 -12.47
N ALA A 143 26.66 -18.98 -13.46
CA ALA A 143 26.65 -18.53 -14.84
C ALA A 143 25.99 -17.13 -14.97
N VAL A 144 24.93 -16.85 -14.22
CA VAL A 144 24.27 -15.53 -14.20
C VAL A 144 25.16 -14.47 -13.56
N VAL A 145 25.83 -14.79 -12.45
CA VAL A 145 26.76 -13.87 -11.78
C VAL A 145 27.91 -13.50 -12.71
N ILE A 146 28.55 -14.51 -13.33
CA ILE A 146 29.65 -14.29 -14.27
C ILE A 146 29.17 -13.50 -15.49
N SER A 147 27.97 -13.79 -16.00
CA SER A 147 27.36 -13.00 -17.09
C SER A 147 27.16 -11.54 -16.69
N GLY A 148 26.69 -11.28 -15.48
CA GLY A 148 26.54 -9.94 -14.92
C GLY A 148 27.88 -9.21 -14.80
N SER A 149 28.93 -9.87 -14.29
CA SER A 149 30.27 -9.27 -14.18
C SER A 149 30.87 -8.98 -15.56
N MET A 150 30.77 -9.93 -16.49
CA MET A 150 31.28 -9.77 -17.86
C MET A 150 30.55 -8.63 -18.62
N VAL A 151 29.22 -8.58 -18.55
CA VAL A 151 28.45 -7.49 -19.18
C VAL A 151 28.70 -6.16 -18.48
N GLY A 152 28.84 -6.15 -17.15
CA GLY A 152 29.21 -4.95 -16.40
C GLY A 152 30.53 -4.36 -16.88
N LEU A 153 31.55 -5.21 -17.08
CA LEU A 153 32.84 -4.81 -17.65
C LEU A 153 32.70 -4.26 -19.07
N PHE A 154 31.95 -4.93 -19.96
CA PHE A 154 31.73 -4.45 -21.32
C PHE A 154 30.99 -3.11 -21.36
N HIS A 155 30.06 -2.91 -20.43
CA HIS A 155 29.31 -1.66 -20.34
C HIS A 155 30.16 -0.51 -19.81
N ALA A 156 30.94 -0.74 -18.73
CA ALA A 156 31.84 0.25 -18.16
C ALA A 156 32.92 0.73 -19.16
N ASN A 157 33.35 -0.15 -20.07
CA ASN A 157 34.34 0.14 -21.09
C ASN A 157 33.73 0.51 -22.46
N TYR A 158 32.46 0.93 -22.50
CA TYR A 158 31.74 1.38 -23.72
C TYR A 158 31.71 0.39 -24.90
N LEU A 159 31.99 -0.89 -24.66
CA LEU A 159 31.96 -1.90 -25.72
C LEU A 159 30.53 -2.23 -26.14
N GLN A 160 29.58 -2.24 -25.18
CA GLN A 160 28.18 -2.59 -25.44
C GLN A 160 27.20 -1.85 -24.52
N ALA A 161 26.00 -1.60 -25.04
CA ALA A 161 24.88 -1.17 -24.23
C ALA A 161 24.27 -2.36 -23.46
N LEU A 162 23.89 -2.15 -22.20
CA LEU A 162 23.27 -3.16 -21.33
C LEU A 162 22.02 -3.81 -21.95
N SER A 163 21.30 -3.05 -22.76
CA SER A 163 20.10 -3.49 -23.46
C SER A 163 20.30 -4.63 -24.46
N GLN A 164 21.52 -4.84 -24.95
CA GLN A 164 21.85 -5.93 -25.88
C GLN A 164 21.61 -7.30 -25.27
N VAL A 165 21.63 -7.39 -23.94
CA VAL A 165 21.33 -8.62 -23.18
C VAL A 165 19.87 -9.07 -23.36
N PHE A 166 18.97 -8.14 -23.68
CA PHE A 166 17.54 -8.39 -23.92
C PHE A 166 17.19 -8.51 -25.41
N LYS A 167 18.18 -8.42 -26.31
CA LYS A 167 18.01 -8.58 -27.76
C LYS A 167 18.58 -9.94 -28.20
N PRO A 168 18.08 -10.56 -29.28
CA PRO A 168 18.60 -11.83 -29.78
C PRO A 168 19.94 -11.64 -30.53
N THR A 169 20.97 -11.17 -29.81
CA THR A 169 22.32 -10.90 -30.33
C THR A 169 23.35 -11.83 -29.69
N LYS A 170 24.64 -11.70 -30.06
CA LYS A 170 25.73 -12.45 -29.41
C LYS A 170 25.79 -12.24 -27.89
N TYR A 171 25.28 -11.11 -27.39
CA TYR A 171 25.26 -10.77 -25.97
C TYR A 171 23.95 -11.10 -25.26
N GLY A 172 22.96 -11.61 -25.98
CA GLY A 172 21.58 -11.67 -25.51
C GLY A 172 21.31 -12.71 -24.41
N LEU A 173 21.78 -12.57 -23.18
CA LEU A 173 21.55 -13.58 -22.12
C LEU A 173 20.07 -13.98 -21.98
N PHE A 174 19.18 -12.98 -21.99
CA PHE A 174 17.74 -13.19 -21.88
C PHE A 174 17.07 -13.26 -23.26
N GLY A 175 17.58 -12.51 -24.23
CA GLY A 175 17.14 -12.53 -25.63
C GLY A 175 15.73 -11.98 -25.90
N LYS A 176 15.03 -11.54 -24.86
CA LYS A 176 13.70 -10.91 -24.91
C LYS A 176 13.64 -9.77 -23.91
N VAL A 177 12.75 -8.81 -24.16
CA VAL A 177 12.43 -7.73 -23.20
C VAL A 177 11.88 -8.28 -21.87
N PRO A 178 12.09 -7.57 -20.73
CA PRO A 178 11.78 -8.09 -19.39
C PRO A 178 10.36 -8.64 -19.20
N ASN A 179 9.35 -8.00 -19.78
CA ASN A 179 7.94 -8.42 -19.70
C ASN A 179 7.60 -9.67 -20.55
N LYS A 180 8.51 -10.15 -21.42
CA LYS A 180 8.31 -11.35 -22.25
C LYS A 180 9.18 -12.54 -21.83
N LEU A 181 9.87 -12.42 -20.69
CA LEU A 181 10.67 -13.50 -20.13
C LEU A 181 9.78 -14.61 -19.58
N SER A 182 10.26 -15.85 -19.65
CA SER A 182 9.65 -17.00 -18.96
C SER A 182 9.85 -16.88 -17.44
N TRP A 183 9.05 -17.59 -16.65
CA TRP A 183 9.19 -17.60 -15.18
C TRP A 183 10.59 -18.00 -14.72
N GLU A 184 11.19 -19.01 -15.36
CA GLU A 184 12.56 -19.45 -15.08
C GLU A 184 13.59 -18.33 -15.28
N GLN A 185 13.49 -17.58 -16.39
CA GLN A 185 14.39 -16.46 -16.66
C GLN A 185 14.15 -15.28 -15.73
N ARG A 186 12.89 -15.00 -15.38
CA ARG A 186 12.52 -13.89 -14.47
C ARG A 186 13.10 -14.05 -13.09
N GLN A 187 13.17 -15.29 -12.58
CA GLN A 187 13.77 -15.58 -11.27
C GLN A 187 15.21 -15.06 -11.19
N TYR A 188 16.01 -15.18 -12.25
CA TYR A 188 17.43 -14.81 -12.25
C TYR A 188 17.71 -13.38 -12.74
N LEU A 189 16.71 -12.68 -13.28
CA LEU A 189 16.87 -11.30 -13.72
C LEU A 189 17.33 -10.35 -12.59
N PRO A 190 16.76 -10.38 -11.37
CA PRO A 190 17.23 -9.53 -10.28
C PRO A 190 18.67 -9.85 -9.84
N LEU A 191 19.09 -11.12 -9.91
CA LEU A 191 20.47 -11.52 -9.62
C LEU A 191 21.45 -10.89 -10.62
N PHE A 192 21.15 -11.02 -11.92
CA PHE A 192 21.94 -10.41 -12.99
C PHE A 192 22.08 -8.89 -12.77
N LEU A 193 20.96 -8.19 -12.56
CA LEU A 193 20.95 -6.74 -12.38
C LEU A 193 21.66 -6.31 -11.09
N SER A 194 21.57 -7.10 -10.02
CA SER A 194 22.29 -6.85 -8.77
C SER A 194 23.79 -6.87 -8.98
N VAL A 195 24.29 -7.84 -9.75
CA VAL A 195 25.72 -7.94 -10.06
C VAL A 195 26.15 -6.75 -10.91
N VAL A 196 25.41 -6.44 -11.97
CA VAL A 196 25.72 -5.27 -12.82
C VAL A 196 25.74 -3.97 -12.00
N ALA A 197 24.73 -3.74 -11.15
CA ALA A 197 24.66 -2.56 -10.29
C ALA A 197 25.79 -2.49 -9.25
N GLN A 198 26.19 -3.64 -8.69
CA GLN A 198 27.31 -3.72 -7.74
C GLN A 198 28.65 -3.32 -8.38
N LYS A 199 28.79 -3.48 -9.70
CA LYS A 199 29.97 -3.04 -10.47
C LYS A 199 29.93 -1.56 -10.85
N GLY A 200 29.00 -0.78 -10.31
CA GLY A 200 28.90 0.67 -10.56
C GLY A 200 28.24 1.05 -11.88
N ALA A 201 27.78 0.08 -12.69
CA ALA A 201 27.08 0.36 -13.93
C ALA A 201 25.68 0.95 -13.68
N VAL A 202 25.37 2.05 -14.38
CA VAL A 202 24.03 2.64 -14.38
C VAL A 202 23.11 1.79 -15.24
N ILE A 203 22.02 1.28 -14.67
CA ILE A 203 21.05 0.47 -15.40
C ILE A 203 20.18 1.38 -16.27
N ASN A 204 20.55 1.52 -17.53
CA ASN A 204 19.74 2.21 -18.55
C ASN A 204 19.22 1.21 -19.60
N LEU A 205 17.89 1.13 -19.73
CA LEU A 205 17.16 0.27 -20.68
C LEU A 205 16.12 1.06 -21.49
N GLU A 206 16.31 2.38 -21.61
CA GLU A 206 15.38 3.26 -22.34
C GLU A 206 15.32 2.93 -23.84
N ASP A 207 16.41 2.43 -24.42
CA ASP A 207 16.49 2.04 -25.83
C ASP A 207 15.61 0.81 -26.18
N ILE A 208 15.20 0.04 -25.18
CA ILE A 208 14.20 -1.03 -25.30
C ILE A 208 12.86 -0.65 -24.67
N GLY A 209 12.67 0.63 -24.36
CA GLY A 209 11.42 1.20 -23.85
C GLY A 209 11.07 0.77 -22.42
N THR A 210 12.05 0.37 -21.61
CA THR A 210 11.82 -0.05 -20.21
C THR A 210 12.57 0.87 -19.26
N SER A 211 11.84 1.62 -18.43
CA SER A 211 12.47 2.43 -17.38
C SER A 211 12.91 1.57 -16.19
N LEU A 212 13.87 2.06 -15.40
CA LEU A 212 14.31 1.37 -14.18
C LEU A 212 13.18 1.18 -13.17
N LEU A 213 12.30 2.17 -13.04
CA LEU A 213 11.08 2.06 -12.22
C LEU A 213 10.18 0.92 -12.71
N GLN A 214 9.94 0.84 -14.03
CA GLN A 214 9.14 -0.26 -14.59
C GLN A 214 9.79 -1.61 -14.30
N LEU A 215 11.10 -1.73 -14.46
CA LEU A 215 11.85 -2.94 -14.18
C LEU A 215 11.73 -3.35 -12.70
N TRP A 216 11.92 -2.41 -11.78
CA TRP A 216 11.79 -2.65 -10.34
C TRP A 216 10.38 -3.13 -9.98
N LEU A 217 9.34 -2.44 -10.46
CA LEU A 217 7.95 -2.82 -10.18
C LEU A 217 7.59 -4.18 -10.80
N LEU A 218 8.09 -4.50 -11.99
CA LEU A 218 7.89 -5.81 -12.62
C LEU A 218 8.58 -6.96 -11.87
N ILE A 219 9.66 -6.69 -11.12
CA ILE A 219 10.37 -7.68 -10.32
C ILE A 219 9.61 -7.99 -9.03
N ILE A 220 9.14 -6.98 -8.31
CA ILE A 220 8.52 -7.18 -6.99
C ILE A 220 7.10 -7.76 -7.06
N VAL A 221 6.41 -7.64 -8.20
CA VAL A 221 5.04 -8.17 -8.39
C VAL A 221 4.97 -9.61 -8.90
N GLN A 222 6.10 -10.31 -9.04
CA GLN A 222 6.15 -11.65 -9.61
C GLN A 222 5.52 -12.72 -8.69
N PRO A 223 5.14 -13.89 -9.24
CA PRO A 223 4.77 -15.07 -8.45
C PRO A 223 5.87 -15.50 -7.46
N SER A 224 5.51 -16.15 -6.35
CA SER A 224 6.42 -16.46 -5.24
C SER A 224 7.61 -17.30 -5.65
N HIS A 225 7.43 -18.28 -6.54
CA HIS A 225 8.54 -19.10 -7.05
C HIS A 225 9.58 -18.30 -7.88
N CYS A 226 9.21 -17.13 -8.41
CA CYS A 226 10.15 -16.23 -9.09
C CYS A 226 10.89 -15.29 -8.12
N LEU A 227 10.36 -15.09 -6.90
CA LEU A 227 10.90 -14.18 -5.89
C LEU A 227 12.03 -14.86 -5.11
N ARG A 228 13.27 -14.65 -5.55
CA ARG A 228 14.47 -15.18 -4.87
C ARG A 228 15.58 -14.16 -4.66
N PHE A 229 15.71 -13.20 -5.58
CA PHE A 229 16.83 -12.23 -5.61
C PHE A 229 16.34 -10.77 -5.67
N GLU A 230 15.04 -10.52 -5.49
CA GLU A 230 14.44 -9.19 -5.52
C GLU A 230 14.96 -8.29 -4.40
N THR A 231 15.14 -8.83 -3.19
CA THR A 231 15.71 -8.10 -2.04
C THR A 231 17.14 -7.68 -2.32
N GLN A 232 17.95 -8.56 -2.92
CA GLN A 232 19.33 -8.26 -3.29
C GLN A 232 19.40 -7.09 -4.29
N PHE A 233 18.50 -7.08 -5.28
CA PHE A 233 18.43 -6.00 -6.25
C PHE A 233 17.96 -4.69 -5.62
N GLY A 234 16.90 -4.75 -4.80
CA GLY A 234 16.40 -3.59 -4.05
C GLY A 234 17.47 -2.95 -3.16
N GLN A 235 18.32 -3.75 -2.51
CA GLN A 235 19.47 -3.25 -1.74
C GLN A 235 20.50 -2.51 -2.59
N GLN A 236 20.76 -2.95 -3.83
CA GLN A 236 21.66 -2.21 -4.73
C GLN A 236 21.04 -0.89 -5.18
N LEU A 237 19.75 -0.88 -5.53
CA LEU A 237 19.05 0.35 -5.89
C LEU A 237 19.02 1.35 -4.72
N GLN A 238 18.84 0.85 -3.50
CA GLN A 238 18.91 1.65 -2.29
C GLN A 238 20.32 2.24 -2.08
N ARG A 239 21.38 1.46 -2.31
CA ARG A 239 22.77 1.97 -2.22
C ARG A 239 23.06 3.06 -3.25
N GLN A 240 22.42 2.99 -4.42
CA GLN A 240 22.54 3.99 -5.49
C GLN A 240 21.62 5.21 -5.28
N GLY A 241 20.79 5.23 -4.23
CA GLY A 241 20.01 6.40 -3.84
C GLY A 241 18.77 6.68 -4.69
N TYR A 242 18.16 5.64 -5.30
CA TYR A 242 16.94 5.85 -6.08
C TYR A 242 15.73 6.17 -5.18
N PRO A 243 14.98 7.26 -5.46
CA PRO A 243 13.98 7.80 -4.53
C PRO A 243 12.70 6.96 -4.43
N PHE A 244 12.46 6.08 -5.42
CA PHE A 244 11.33 5.15 -5.44
C PHE A 244 11.60 3.85 -4.66
N VAL A 245 12.76 3.72 -4.02
CA VAL A 245 13.11 2.60 -3.14
C VAL A 245 13.15 3.10 -1.69
N PRO A 246 12.62 2.35 -0.70
CA PRO A 246 12.65 2.77 0.71
C PRO A 246 14.06 3.00 1.23
N ASP A 247 14.25 4.01 2.08
CA ASP A 247 15.54 4.31 2.71
C ASP A 247 15.98 3.24 3.74
N LYS A 248 17.26 3.23 4.08
CA LYS A 248 17.86 2.26 5.02
C LYS A 248 17.20 2.27 6.40
N SER A 249 16.67 3.42 6.82
CA SER A 249 15.93 3.61 8.07
C SER A 249 14.51 3.00 8.05
N ALA A 250 13.92 2.82 6.87
CA ALA A 250 12.60 2.21 6.67
C ALA A 250 12.69 0.68 6.47
N GLY A 251 13.89 0.13 6.31
CA GLY A 251 14.21 -1.30 6.33
C GLY A 251 13.66 -2.10 5.15
N LEU A 252 14.52 -2.50 4.20
CA LEU A 252 14.24 -3.75 3.46
C LEU A 252 14.34 -4.89 4.49
N VAL A 253 13.18 -5.34 4.97
CA VAL A 253 13.05 -6.32 6.07
C VAL A 253 13.70 -7.66 5.71
N VAL A 254 14.27 -8.30 6.74
CA VAL A 254 15.00 -9.58 6.81
C VAL A 254 14.19 -10.80 6.31
N ASN A 255 12.89 -10.66 6.04
CA ASN A 255 12.00 -11.76 5.64
C ASN A 255 11.42 -11.50 4.23
N PRO A 256 12.06 -12.02 3.17
CA PRO A 256 11.63 -11.78 1.78
C PRO A 256 10.26 -12.41 1.51
N GLY A 257 9.38 -11.67 0.84
CA GLY A 257 8.07 -12.19 0.42
C GLY A 257 7.07 -11.12 -0.01
N TYR A 258 5.80 -11.51 -0.12
CA TYR A 258 4.75 -10.61 -0.62
C TYR A 258 4.49 -9.38 0.26
N LEU A 259 4.71 -9.46 1.57
CA LEU A 259 4.54 -8.31 2.45
C LEU A 259 5.61 -7.24 2.18
N SER A 260 6.90 -7.60 2.18
CA SER A 260 7.98 -6.66 1.88
C SER A 260 7.87 -6.07 0.48
N ASN A 261 7.43 -6.87 -0.49
CA ASN A 261 7.24 -6.42 -1.88
C ASN A 261 6.04 -5.48 -2.01
N ARG A 262 4.97 -5.73 -1.26
CA ARG A 262 3.83 -4.82 -1.18
C ARG A 262 4.27 -3.46 -0.60
N ASP A 263 5.03 -3.45 0.48
CA ASP A 263 5.48 -2.20 1.12
C ASP A 263 6.43 -1.42 0.20
N SER A 264 7.33 -2.14 -0.49
CA SER A 264 8.20 -1.55 -1.52
C SER A 264 7.41 -0.95 -2.70
N PHE A 265 6.31 -1.60 -3.09
CA PHE A 265 5.41 -1.11 -4.12
C PHE A 265 4.64 0.13 -3.64
N GLU A 266 4.14 0.12 -2.40
CA GLU A 266 3.44 1.26 -1.78
C GLU A 266 4.33 2.50 -1.72
N HIS A 267 5.61 2.33 -1.34
CA HIS A 267 6.60 3.41 -1.36
C HIS A 267 6.80 3.98 -2.77
N ALA A 268 6.99 3.11 -3.76
CA ALA A 268 7.20 3.53 -5.14
C ALA A 268 6.00 4.31 -5.72
N VAL A 269 4.76 3.83 -5.53
CA VAL A 269 3.58 4.55 -6.04
C VAL A 269 3.29 5.82 -5.24
N SER A 270 3.60 5.84 -3.94
CA SER A 270 3.57 7.07 -3.14
C SER A 270 4.54 8.12 -3.68
N TRP A 271 5.76 7.71 -4.03
CA TRP A 271 6.75 8.58 -4.67
C TRP A 271 6.26 9.08 -6.04
N MET A 272 5.64 8.23 -6.86
CA MET A 272 5.05 8.64 -8.15
C MET A 272 4.00 9.73 -7.96
N ARG A 273 3.10 9.58 -6.98
CA ARG A 273 2.09 10.59 -6.63
C ARG A 273 2.74 11.90 -6.18
N GLN A 274 3.67 11.85 -5.24
CA GLN A 274 4.35 13.03 -4.70
C GLN A 274 5.14 13.78 -5.78
N SER A 275 5.83 13.05 -6.66
CA SER A 275 6.57 13.62 -7.80
C SER A 275 5.67 14.40 -8.75
N LEU A 276 4.44 13.93 -8.99
CA LEU A 276 3.45 14.63 -9.80
C LEU A 276 2.86 15.88 -9.13
N GLN A 277 2.92 15.96 -7.80
CA GLN A 277 2.49 17.16 -7.07
C GLN A 277 3.54 18.25 -7.09
N THR A 278 4.82 17.89 -7.03
CA THR A 278 5.94 18.84 -7.02
C THR A 278 6.37 19.29 -8.41
N ALA A 279 6.02 18.55 -9.47
CA ALA A 279 6.40 18.88 -10.85
C ALA A 279 5.64 20.08 -11.43
N ASP A 280 6.30 20.84 -12.31
CA ASP A 280 5.69 21.89 -13.12
C ASP A 280 4.70 21.30 -14.15
N THR A 281 3.84 22.14 -14.74
CA THR A 281 2.73 21.70 -15.59
C THR A 281 3.16 20.92 -16.83
N ALA A 282 4.30 21.28 -17.45
CA ALA A 282 4.81 20.59 -18.63
C ALA A 282 5.42 19.23 -18.24
N SER A 283 6.29 19.20 -17.23
CA SER A 283 6.90 17.95 -16.74
C SER A 283 5.86 17.00 -16.15
N LYS A 284 4.84 17.52 -15.46
CA LYS A 284 3.73 16.73 -14.89
C LYS A 284 3.00 15.93 -15.95
N ARG A 285 2.78 16.49 -17.15
CA ARG A 285 2.11 15.76 -18.26
C ARG A 285 2.96 14.60 -18.75
N ASN A 286 4.27 14.81 -18.91
CA ASN A 286 5.21 13.79 -19.37
C ASN A 286 5.39 12.69 -18.32
N MET A 287 5.69 13.06 -17.07
CA MET A 287 5.81 12.12 -15.96
C MET A 287 4.53 11.31 -15.75
N ARG A 288 3.34 11.93 -15.90
CA ARG A 288 2.07 11.21 -15.81
C ARG A 288 1.95 10.15 -16.90
N ALA A 289 2.27 10.48 -18.15
CA ALA A 289 2.23 9.53 -19.25
C ALA A 289 3.24 8.38 -19.04
N ASP A 290 4.42 8.68 -18.49
CA ASP A 290 5.43 7.68 -18.15
C ASP A 290 4.97 6.74 -17.04
N PHE A 291 4.44 7.31 -15.96
CA PHE A 291 3.90 6.57 -14.82
C PHE A 291 2.68 5.74 -15.19
N GLU A 292 1.80 6.26 -16.05
CA GLU A 292 0.67 5.51 -16.59
C GLU A 292 1.14 4.31 -17.42
N ARG A 293 2.15 4.48 -18.27
CA ARG A 293 2.76 3.38 -19.04
C ARG A 293 3.32 2.30 -18.12
N VAL A 294 4.05 2.71 -17.08
CA VAL A 294 4.66 1.82 -16.08
C VAL A 294 3.59 0.99 -15.36
N LEU A 295 2.57 1.63 -14.78
CA LEU A 295 1.52 0.93 -14.03
C LEU A 295 0.68 0.01 -14.92
N ASN A 296 0.43 0.41 -16.17
CA ASN A 296 -0.24 -0.45 -17.14
C ASN A 296 0.59 -1.69 -17.48
N ALA A 297 1.91 -1.55 -17.66
CA ALA A 297 2.81 -2.67 -17.89
C ALA A 297 2.80 -3.67 -16.72
N VAL A 298 2.83 -3.16 -15.49
CA VAL A 298 2.74 -3.96 -14.25
C VAL A 298 1.41 -4.70 -14.17
N MET A 299 0.27 -4.01 -14.37
CA MET A 299 -1.06 -4.63 -14.36
C MET A 299 -1.22 -5.70 -15.44
N ASN A 300 -0.71 -5.46 -16.65
CA ASN A 300 -0.72 -6.44 -17.74
C ASN A 300 0.12 -7.68 -17.41
N GLN A 301 1.27 -7.48 -16.76
CA GLN A 301 2.12 -8.59 -16.35
C GLN A 301 1.42 -9.45 -15.29
N MET A 302 0.89 -8.83 -14.23
CA MET A 302 0.13 -9.53 -13.19
C MET A 302 -1.08 -10.29 -13.77
N ARG A 303 -1.82 -9.68 -14.71
CA ARG A 303 -2.94 -10.37 -15.40
C ARG A 303 -2.45 -11.63 -16.11
N THR A 304 -1.35 -11.53 -16.87
CA THR A 304 -0.79 -12.66 -17.61
C THR A 304 -0.34 -13.78 -16.67
N ASP A 305 0.31 -13.42 -15.56
CA ASP A 305 0.81 -14.39 -14.58
C ASP A 305 -0.36 -15.07 -13.81
N VAL A 306 -1.40 -14.32 -13.42
CA VAL A 306 -2.61 -14.89 -12.81
C VAL A 306 -3.28 -15.89 -13.76
N GLN A 307 -3.44 -15.54 -15.04
CA GLN A 307 -4.05 -16.42 -16.04
C GLN A 307 -3.22 -17.69 -16.26
N ALA A 308 -1.89 -17.57 -16.32
CA ALA A 308 -1.00 -18.72 -16.50
C ALA A 308 -0.93 -19.64 -15.27
N MET A 309 -1.13 -19.11 -14.05
CA MET A 309 -1.13 -19.92 -12.82
C MET A 309 -2.48 -20.61 -12.55
N ALA A 310 -3.56 -20.17 -13.18
CA ALA A 310 -4.91 -20.64 -12.89
C ALA A 310 -5.13 -22.13 -13.24
N THR A 311 -4.37 -22.69 -14.18
CA THR A 311 -4.53 -24.10 -14.58
C THR A 311 -3.81 -25.10 -13.67
N ASP A 312 -2.64 -24.76 -13.11
CA ASP A 312 -1.69 -25.79 -12.62
C ASP A 312 -0.91 -25.42 -11.33
N SER A 313 -1.27 -24.35 -10.62
CA SER A 313 -0.50 -23.90 -9.45
C SER A 313 -1.30 -23.86 -8.13
N SER A 314 -0.80 -24.57 -7.11
CA SER A 314 -1.27 -24.43 -5.72
C SER A 314 -1.00 -23.05 -5.12
N GLU A 315 -0.09 -22.27 -5.71
CA GLU A 315 0.24 -20.91 -5.26
C GLU A 315 -0.77 -19.86 -5.75
N HIS A 316 -1.64 -20.22 -6.71
CA HIS A 316 -2.58 -19.30 -7.35
C HIS A 316 -3.43 -18.47 -6.35
N PRO A 317 -4.04 -19.05 -5.29
CA PRO A 317 -4.82 -18.25 -4.33
C PRO A 317 -3.99 -17.23 -3.56
N SER A 318 -2.75 -17.58 -3.21
CA SER A 318 -1.81 -16.67 -2.52
C SER A 318 -1.42 -15.50 -3.42
N TYR A 319 -1.11 -15.79 -4.69
CA TYR A 319 -0.76 -14.77 -5.65
C TYR A 319 -1.94 -13.84 -5.96
N VAL A 320 -3.16 -14.36 -6.13
CA VAL A 320 -4.37 -13.53 -6.30
C VAL A 320 -4.58 -12.59 -5.11
N LYS A 321 -4.36 -13.07 -3.87
CA LYS A 321 -4.44 -12.21 -2.67
C LYS A 321 -3.41 -11.09 -2.70
N PHE A 322 -2.18 -11.38 -3.13
CA PHE A 322 -1.14 -10.38 -3.31
C PHE A 322 -1.47 -9.38 -4.42
N VAL A 323 -1.90 -9.84 -5.60
CA VAL A 323 -2.33 -8.97 -6.72
C VAL A 323 -3.47 -8.04 -6.31
N ARG A 324 -4.48 -8.54 -5.56
CA ARG A 324 -5.55 -7.69 -4.99
C ARG A 324 -4.98 -6.56 -4.14
N SER A 325 -3.95 -6.83 -3.34
CA SER A 325 -3.30 -5.81 -2.51
C SER A 325 -2.56 -4.76 -3.34
N ILE A 326 -1.82 -5.18 -4.38
CA ILE A 326 -1.13 -4.27 -5.30
C ILE A 326 -2.11 -3.40 -6.08
N VAL A 327 -3.20 -3.98 -6.60
CA VAL A 327 -4.23 -3.23 -7.32
C VAL A 327 -4.93 -2.22 -6.40
N SER A 328 -5.16 -2.57 -5.13
CA SER A 328 -5.65 -1.64 -4.12
C SER A 328 -4.69 -0.46 -3.92
N LEU A 329 -3.37 -0.68 -3.91
CA LEU A 329 -2.37 0.40 -3.83
C LEU A 329 -2.38 1.28 -5.08
N ILE A 330 -2.48 0.68 -6.28
CA ILE A 330 -2.61 1.43 -7.53
C ILE A 330 -3.87 2.31 -7.49
N LYS A 331 -5.00 1.79 -7.00
CA LYS A 331 -6.23 2.56 -6.84
C LYS A 331 -6.05 3.70 -5.83
N ALA A 332 -5.44 3.43 -4.67
CA ALA A 332 -5.28 4.41 -3.61
C ALA A 332 -4.30 5.54 -3.95
N HIS A 333 -3.15 5.24 -4.53
CA HIS A 333 -2.10 6.24 -4.79
C HIS A 333 -2.09 6.72 -6.24
N GLY A 334 -2.58 5.91 -7.18
CA GLY A 334 -2.50 6.13 -8.62
C GLY A 334 -3.80 6.56 -9.31
N THR A 335 -4.85 6.97 -8.57
CA THR A 335 -6.15 7.38 -9.17
C THR A 335 -5.98 8.45 -10.26
N ASP A 336 -5.07 9.41 -10.08
CA ASP A 336 -4.82 10.47 -11.08
C ASP A 336 -3.77 10.08 -12.13
N ILE A 337 -3.10 8.93 -11.96
CA ILE A 337 -2.07 8.43 -12.86
C ILE A 337 -2.70 7.53 -13.90
N CYS A 338 -3.34 6.44 -13.45
CA CYS A 338 -3.83 5.37 -14.31
C CYS A 338 -5.10 4.74 -13.73
N PRO A 339 -6.16 4.54 -14.53
CA PRO A 339 -7.32 3.78 -14.09
C PRO A 339 -6.99 2.29 -13.94
N VAL A 340 -7.56 1.65 -12.91
CA VAL A 340 -7.46 0.19 -12.74
C VAL A 340 -8.15 -0.53 -13.90
N GLN A 341 -7.48 -1.54 -14.46
CA GLN A 341 -8.03 -2.33 -15.58
C GLN A 341 -9.28 -3.12 -15.15
N LYS A 342 -10.29 -3.20 -16.03
CA LYS A 342 -11.58 -3.87 -15.77
C LYS A 342 -11.46 -5.30 -15.25
N PHE A 343 -10.47 -6.05 -15.71
CA PHE A 343 -10.22 -7.43 -15.25
C PHE A 343 -10.05 -7.55 -13.73
N PHE A 344 -9.52 -6.52 -13.07
CA PHE A 344 -9.34 -6.56 -11.61
C PHE A 344 -10.59 -6.15 -10.83
N LEU A 345 -11.66 -5.73 -11.51
CA LEU A 345 -12.93 -5.29 -10.93
C LEU A 345 -14.07 -6.29 -11.22
N GLU A 346 -13.89 -7.16 -12.21
CA GLU A 346 -14.86 -8.15 -12.66
C GLU A 346 -14.48 -9.54 -12.16
N VAL A 347 -15.48 -10.36 -11.81
CA VAL A 347 -15.24 -11.77 -11.45
C VAL A 347 -15.03 -12.56 -12.73
N SER A 348 -13.91 -13.28 -12.83
CA SER A 348 -13.60 -14.23 -13.90
C SER A 348 -13.27 -15.61 -13.32
N LYS A 349 -13.00 -16.58 -14.20
CA LYS A 349 -12.59 -17.93 -13.79
C LYS A 349 -11.21 -17.91 -13.13
N GLU A 350 -10.31 -17.06 -13.63
CA GLU A 350 -8.92 -16.96 -13.21
C GLU A 350 -8.72 -15.94 -12.07
N TYR A 351 -9.57 -14.92 -11.96
CA TYR A 351 -9.44 -13.87 -10.97
C TYR A 351 -10.78 -13.53 -10.32
N SER A 352 -10.75 -13.29 -9.01
CA SER A 352 -11.90 -12.78 -8.28
C SER A 352 -11.45 -11.51 -7.55
N PRO A 353 -12.17 -10.37 -7.61
CA PRO A 353 -11.90 -9.21 -6.76
C PRO A 353 -12.25 -9.50 -5.28
N PRO A 354 -11.89 -8.61 -4.33
CA PRO A 354 -12.30 -8.75 -2.94
C PRO A 354 -13.84 -8.79 -2.83
N MET A 355 -14.40 -9.85 -2.23
CA MET A 355 -15.87 -10.03 -2.15
C MET A 355 -16.57 -8.89 -1.40
N GLN A 356 -15.91 -8.34 -0.39
CA GLN A 356 -16.45 -7.26 0.45
C GLN A 356 -16.40 -5.89 -0.24
N ASP A 357 -15.40 -5.69 -1.11
CA ASP A 357 -15.18 -4.42 -1.82
C ASP A 357 -14.71 -4.66 -3.27
N PRO A 358 -15.60 -5.12 -4.17
CA PRO A 358 -15.23 -5.43 -5.54
C PRO A 358 -14.78 -4.21 -6.36
N GLN A 359 -15.27 -3.02 -5.98
CA GLN A 359 -14.99 -1.75 -6.67
C GLN A 359 -13.82 -0.98 -6.05
N LEU A 360 -13.17 -1.54 -5.02
CA LEU A 360 -12.04 -0.93 -4.31
C LEU A 360 -12.39 0.47 -3.76
N GLN A 361 -13.59 0.59 -3.20
CA GLN A 361 -14.08 1.79 -2.54
C GLN A 361 -13.17 2.21 -1.38
N ALA A 362 -12.64 1.26 -0.60
CA ALA A 362 -11.72 1.56 0.50
C ALA A 362 -10.46 2.28 0.00
N ALA A 363 -9.88 1.78 -1.09
CA ALA A 363 -8.73 2.39 -1.75
C ALA A 363 -9.09 3.76 -2.34
N GLN A 364 -10.30 3.93 -2.88
CA GLN A 364 -10.77 5.22 -3.37
C GLN A 364 -10.95 6.25 -2.24
N ILE A 365 -11.42 5.84 -1.06
CA ILE A 365 -11.49 6.75 0.10
C ILE A 365 -10.09 7.16 0.56
N GLN A 366 -9.16 6.21 0.59
CA GLN A 366 -7.76 6.47 0.89
C GLN A 366 -7.14 7.48 -0.11
N SER A 367 -7.47 7.38 -1.40
CA SER A 367 -7.00 8.35 -2.40
C SER A 367 -7.52 9.76 -2.15
N TYR A 368 -8.78 9.91 -1.72
CA TYR A 368 -9.30 11.20 -1.26
C TYR A 368 -8.58 11.70 0.00
N GLY A 369 -8.27 10.82 0.96
CA GLY A 369 -7.55 11.17 2.19
C GLY A 369 -6.17 11.75 1.91
N PHE A 370 -5.46 11.14 0.96
CA PHE A 370 -4.19 11.64 0.44
C PHE A 370 -4.30 13.02 -0.20
N LYS A 371 -5.29 13.23 -1.07
CA LYS A 371 -5.49 14.53 -1.72
C LYS A 371 -5.97 15.63 -0.78
N LEU A 372 -6.71 15.27 0.27
CA LEU A 372 -7.06 16.18 1.36
C LEU A 372 -5.82 16.62 2.12
N ALA A 373 -4.88 15.70 2.41
CA ALA A 373 -3.61 16.02 3.03
C ALA A 373 -2.77 16.97 2.15
N GLU A 374 -2.86 16.81 0.84
CA GLU A 374 -2.21 17.67 -0.16
C GLU A 374 -2.92 19.03 -0.36
N GLY A 375 -4.09 19.25 0.25
CA GLY A 375 -4.81 20.52 0.20
C GLY A 375 -5.63 20.76 -1.07
N ASP A 376 -6.02 19.71 -1.82
CA ASP A 376 -6.87 19.87 -3.00
C ASP A 376 -8.27 20.38 -2.62
N ARG A 377 -8.58 21.61 -3.05
CA ARG A 377 -9.84 22.31 -2.76
C ARG A 377 -11.09 21.64 -3.35
N ARG A 378 -10.96 20.80 -4.37
CA ARG A 378 -12.10 20.13 -5.03
C ARG A 378 -12.52 18.83 -4.35
N VAL A 379 -11.60 18.24 -3.60
CA VAL A 379 -11.79 16.92 -2.99
C VAL A 379 -12.85 16.92 -1.88
N PRO A 380 -12.95 17.93 -0.99
CA PRO A 380 -14.01 17.94 0.03
C PRO A 380 -15.43 17.76 -0.53
N SER A 381 -15.77 18.48 -1.60
CA SER A 381 -17.07 18.36 -2.26
C SER A 381 -17.26 17.00 -2.95
N THR A 382 -16.21 16.52 -3.64
CA THR A 382 -16.24 15.21 -4.29
C THR A 382 -16.42 14.08 -3.27
N LEU A 383 -15.72 14.16 -2.13
CA LEU A 383 -15.79 13.20 -1.03
C LEU A 383 -17.16 13.23 -0.34
N PHE A 384 -17.73 14.43 -0.13
CA PHE A 384 -19.10 14.59 0.37
C PHE A 384 -20.11 13.83 -0.50
N HIS A 385 -20.10 14.07 -1.82
CA HIS A 385 -21.00 13.40 -2.74
C HIS A 385 -20.73 11.89 -2.83
N PHE A 386 -19.47 11.48 -2.72
CA PHE A 386 -19.10 10.06 -2.70
C PHE A 386 -19.69 9.34 -1.48
N PHE A 387 -19.52 9.87 -0.26
CA PHE A 387 -20.12 9.28 0.94
C PHE A 387 -21.64 9.29 0.90
N LEU A 388 -22.26 10.37 0.40
CA LEU A 388 -23.70 10.44 0.25
C LEU A 388 -24.22 9.36 -0.73
N ASN A 389 -23.56 9.17 -1.86
CA ASN A 389 -23.96 8.17 -2.85
C ASN A 389 -23.73 6.73 -2.37
N ASN A 390 -22.64 6.46 -1.65
CA ASN A 390 -22.40 5.16 -1.04
C ASN A 390 -23.45 4.85 0.02
N PHE A 391 -23.75 5.80 0.90
CA PHE A 391 -24.81 5.67 1.90
C PHE A 391 -26.15 5.34 1.23
N LYS A 392 -26.56 6.07 0.18
CA LYS A 392 -27.79 5.77 -0.56
C LYS A 392 -27.79 4.35 -1.14
N GLY A 393 -26.68 3.95 -1.74
CA GLY A 393 -26.52 2.61 -2.30
C GLY A 393 -26.54 1.51 -1.24
N ALA A 394 -26.03 1.78 -0.04
CA ALA A 394 -26.10 0.88 1.11
C ALA A 394 -27.52 0.81 1.68
N LEU A 395 -28.21 1.94 1.77
CA LEU A 395 -29.60 2.05 2.21
C LEU A 395 -30.56 1.27 1.30
N GLN A 396 -30.39 1.39 -0.03
CA GLN A 396 -31.18 0.64 -1.01
C GLN A 396 -30.99 -0.88 -0.92
N ARG A 397 -29.80 -1.35 -0.54
CA ARG A 397 -29.44 -2.78 -0.52
C ARG A 397 -29.51 -3.42 0.86
N ASP A 398 -29.96 -2.68 1.87
CA ASP A 398 -29.90 -3.06 3.29
C ASP A 398 -28.50 -3.51 3.74
N ARG A 399 -27.48 -2.71 3.39
CA ARG A 399 -26.06 -2.97 3.71
C ARG A 399 -25.43 -1.84 4.51
N LEU A 400 -26.21 -1.13 5.32
CA LEU A 400 -25.70 -0.07 6.20
C LEU A 400 -24.59 -0.57 7.15
N PRO A 401 -24.63 -1.80 7.73
CA PRO A 401 -23.52 -2.30 8.54
C PRO A 401 -22.20 -2.42 7.77
N ASN A 402 -22.25 -2.73 6.47
CA ASN A 402 -21.05 -2.81 5.64
C ASN A 402 -20.45 -1.41 5.39
N GLU A 403 -21.31 -0.39 5.23
CA GLU A 403 -20.87 1.00 5.12
C GLU A 403 -20.16 1.47 6.39
N VAL A 404 -20.67 1.09 7.57
CA VAL A 404 -20.02 1.37 8.86
C VAL A 404 -18.61 0.75 8.91
N LEU A 405 -18.45 -0.50 8.47
CA LEU A 405 -17.14 -1.16 8.43
C LEU A 405 -16.18 -0.52 7.41
N LEU A 406 -16.69 -0.12 6.24
CA LEU A 406 -15.92 0.59 5.22
C LEU A 406 -15.42 1.94 5.76
N LEU A 407 -16.31 2.73 6.36
CA LEU A 407 -15.99 4.02 6.95
C LEU A 407 -15.05 3.88 8.15
N LYS A 408 -15.22 2.87 9.01
CA LYS A 408 -14.26 2.56 10.08
C LYS A 408 -12.85 2.36 9.52
N GLY A 409 -12.72 1.63 8.42
CA GLY A 409 -11.44 1.44 7.72
C GLY A 409 -10.87 2.75 7.19
N ALA A 410 -11.71 3.59 6.59
CA ALA A 410 -11.32 4.89 6.06
C ALA A 410 -10.86 5.88 7.14
N LEU A 411 -11.56 5.91 8.27
CA LEU A 411 -11.29 6.80 9.41
C LEU A 411 -9.92 6.55 10.05
N LYS A 412 -9.22 5.46 9.71
CA LYS A 412 -7.79 5.26 10.05
C LYS A 412 -6.89 6.36 9.50
N HIS A 413 -7.30 7.06 8.44
CA HIS A 413 -6.59 8.21 7.91
C HIS A 413 -7.09 9.48 8.60
N ASP A 414 -6.19 10.18 9.29
CA ASP A 414 -6.55 11.35 10.11
C ASP A 414 -7.19 12.48 9.29
N THR A 415 -6.79 12.67 8.03
CA THR A 415 -7.42 13.69 7.16
C THR A 415 -8.88 13.39 6.83
N ILE A 416 -9.23 12.10 6.68
CA ILE A 416 -10.62 11.67 6.51
C ILE A 416 -11.39 11.85 7.81
N MET A 417 -10.78 11.50 8.95
CA MET A 417 -11.38 11.70 10.27
C MET A 417 -11.67 13.18 10.54
N SER A 418 -10.71 14.08 10.29
CA SER A 418 -10.89 15.53 10.39
C SER A 418 -11.99 16.04 9.46
N PHE A 419 -12.06 15.55 8.22
CA PHE A 419 -13.13 15.90 7.28
C PHE A 419 -14.51 15.47 7.79
N VAL A 420 -14.63 14.23 8.29
CA VAL A 420 -15.89 13.69 8.80
C VAL A 420 -16.35 14.47 10.03
N LEU A 421 -15.45 14.70 11.00
CA LEU A 421 -15.75 15.42 12.24
C LEU A 421 -16.03 16.92 12.03
N GLY A 422 -15.24 17.57 11.18
CA GLY A 422 -15.31 19.02 11.00
C GLY A 422 -16.35 19.48 9.99
N LYS A 423 -16.77 18.63 9.04
CA LYS A 423 -17.66 19.03 7.94
C LYS A 423 -18.87 18.11 7.77
N MET A 424 -18.63 16.81 7.54
CA MET A 424 -19.68 15.88 7.15
C MET A 424 -20.71 15.67 8.27
N LEU A 425 -20.24 15.31 9.45
CA LEU A 425 -21.08 15.04 10.61
C LEU A 425 -21.84 16.31 11.07
N PRO A 426 -21.22 17.50 11.16
CA PRO A 426 -21.94 18.75 11.37
C PRO A 426 -23.02 19.03 10.32
N ALA A 427 -22.76 18.77 9.03
CA ALA A 427 -23.74 19.02 7.97
C ALA A 427 -24.97 18.10 8.10
N VAL A 428 -24.73 16.81 8.41
CA VAL A 428 -25.79 15.83 8.66
C VAL A 428 -26.58 16.21 9.92
N LEU A 429 -25.89 16.55 11.02
CA LEU A 429 -26.52 16.98 12.27
C LEU A 429 -27.43 18.20 12.03
N HIS A 430 -26.93 19.21 11.33
CA HIS A 430 -27.73 20.39 11.00
C HIS A 430 -28.93 20.06 10.09
N ALA A 431 -28.79 19.10 9.17
CA ALA A 431 -29.88 18.68 8.28
C ALA A 431 -31.05 18.03 9.04
N THR A 432 -30.79 17.43 10.21
CA THR A 432 -31.85 16.84 11.05
C THR A 432 -32.90 17.85 11.51
N LEU A 433 -32.58 19.16 11.54
CA LEU A 433 -33.54 20.23 11.87
C LEU A 433 -34.65 20.37 10.81
N SER A 434 -34.32 20.12 9.55
CA SER A 434 -35.28 20.25 8.43
C SER A 434 -35.86 18.90 8.02
N SER A 435 -35.07 17.83 8.14
CA SER A 435 -35.41 16.48 7.70
C SER A 435 -34.98 15.46 8.76
N HIS A 436 -35.91 15.05 9.61
CA HIS A 436 -35.64 14.12 10.72
C HIS A 436 -34.91 12.83 10.28
N GLU A 437 -35.26 12.29 9.10
CA GLU A 437 -34.69 11.07 8.51
C GLU A 437 -33.16 11.11 8.28
N ALA A 438 -32.54 12.30 8.34
CA ALA A 438 -31.10 12.45 8.31
C ALA A 438 -30.40 11.70 9.48
N TYR A 439 -31.14 11.34 10.54
CA TYR A 439 -30.63 10.48 11.62
C TYR A 439 -29.99 9.19 11.10
N ALA A 440 -30.50 8.59 10.02
CA ALA A 440 -29.97 7.33 9.50
C ALA A 440 -28.53 7.48 9.01
N MET A 441 -28.20 8.63 8.41
CA MET A 441 -26.85 8.96 8.01
C MET A 441 -25.98 9.34 9.21
N LEU A 442 -26.56 10.02 10.19
CA LEU A 442 -25.90 10.34 11.45
C LEU A 442 -25.44 9.07 12.17
N ASP A 443 -26.31 8.06 12.24
CA ASP A 443 -26.02 6.77 12.87
C ASP A 443 -24.82 6.09 12.24
N VAL A 444 -24.79 5.97 10.91
CA VAL A 444 -23.67 5.34 10.18
C VAL A 444 -22.34 6.05 10.46
N LEU A 445 -22.33 7.39 10.44
CA LEU A 445 -21.13 8.19 10.71
C LEU A 445 -20.68 8.05 12.18
N CYS A 446 -21.61 8.18 13.13
CA CYS A 446 -21.34 8.05 14.55
C CYS A 446 -20.85 6.64 14.90
N ASP A 447 -21.46 5.58 14.37
CA ASP A 447 -21.05 4.20 14.64
C ASP A 447 -19.68 3.89 14.07
N ALA A 448 -19.39 4.38 12.86
CA ALA A 448 -18.05 4.26 12.27
C ALA A 448 -16.97 4.97 13.10
N LEU A 449 -17.27 6.19 13.58
CA LEU A 449 -16.38 6.96 14.46
C LEU A 449 -16.19 6.29 15.81
N GLY A 450 -17.27 5.86 16.47
CA GLY A 450 -17.20 5.15 17.74
C GLY A 450 -16.37 3.89 17.63
N LEU A 451 -16.61 3.05 16.61
CA LEU A 451 -15.78 1.86 16.36
C LEU A 451 -14.32 2.18 16.02
N ALA A 452 -14.03 3.35 15.45
CA ALA A 452 -12.67 3.78 15.17
C ALA A 452 -11.94 4.32 16.42
N LEU A 453 -12.67 4.85 17.40
CA LEU A 453 -12.16 5.39 18.66
C LEU A 453 -12.02 4.32 19.75
N THR A 454 -13.04 3.46 19.90
CA THR A 454 -13.17 2.49 21.00
C THR A 454 -12.90 1.04 20.58
N GLY A 455 -12.61 0.81 19.29
CA GLY A 455 -12.48 -0.54 18.74
C GLY A 455 -11.19 -1.29 19.09
N SER A 456 -10.21 -0.63 19.70
CA SER A 456 -8.96 -1.23 20.20
C SER A 456 -8.89 -1.20 21.72
N THR A 457 -8.17 -2.15 22.32
CA THR A 457 -7.95 -2.24 23.77
C THR A 457 -7.24 -1.00 24.34
N ILE A 458 -6.53 -0.26 23.49
CA ILE A 458 -5.92 1.03 23.79
C ILE A 458 -6.69 2.08 22.99
N ALA A 459 -7.10 3.18 23.62
CA ALA A 459 -7.76 4.29 22.94
C ALA A 459 -6.86 4.83 21.81
N ARG A 460 -7.43 5.03 20.63
CA ARG A 460 -6.67 5.57 19.49
C ARG A 460 -6.20 7.00 19.81
N GLN A 461 -4.92 7.26 19.56
CA GLN A 461 -4.40 8.63 19.54
C GLN A 461 -4.98 9.37 18.33
N VAL A 462 -5.78 10.39 18.62
CA VAL A 462 -6.37 11.28 17.61
C VAL A 462 -5.31 12.33 17.24
N SER A 463 -5.25 12.75 15.97
CA SER A 463 -4.34 13.83 15.55
C SER A 463 -4.81 15.19 16.06
N GLU A 464 -3.90 16.16 16.18
CA GLU A 464 -4.26 17.54 16.58
C GLU A 464 -5.26 18.19 15.59
N ASP A 465 -5.15 17.88 14.30
CA ASP A 465 -6.09 18.38 13.28
C ASP A 465 -7.50 17.82 13.47
N SER A 466 -7.62 16.53 13.82
CA SER A 466 -8.91 15.91 14.12
C SER A 466 -9.47 16.40 15.46
N PHE A 467 -8.61 16.65 16.44
CA PHE A 467 -8.98 17.24 17.73
C PHE A 467 -9.54 18.66 17.57
N ALA A 468 -8.91 19.48 16.73
CA ALA A 468 -9.38 20.82 16.36
C ALA A 468 -10.72 20.83 15.61
N CYS A 469 -11.25 19.67 15.21
CA CYS A 469 -12.57 19.54 14.59
C CYS A 469 -13.71 19.26 15.60
N ILE A 470 -13.41 19.04 16.89
CA ILE A 470 -14.42 18.90 17.95
C ILE A 470 -15.22 20.21 18.18
N PRO A 471 -14.60 21.40 18.26
CA PRO A 471 -15.34 22.64 18.53
C PRO A 471 -16.42 22.96 17.48
N PRO A 472 -16.19 22.80 16.16
CA PRO A 472 -17.23 22.93 15.14
C PRO A 472 -18.41 21.97 15.36
N LEU A 473 -18.16 20.69 15.65
CA LEU A 473 -19.20 19.70 15.90
C LEU A 473 -20.07 20.09 17.11
N VAL A 474 -19.42 20.46 18.21
CA VAL A 474 -20.10 20.88 19.44
C VAL A 474 -20.88 22.18 19.21
N THR A 475 -20.31 23.12 18.47
CA THR A 475 -21.00 24.37 18.10
C THR A 475 -22.25 24.09 17.28
N THR A 476 -22.20 23.16 16.32
CA THR A 476 -23.37 22.74 15.54
C THR A 476 -24.42 22.08 16.41
N MET A 477 -24.03 21.28 17.40
CA MET A 477 -24.96 20.67 18.36
C MET A 477 -25.65 21.71 19.25
N LEU A 478 -24.90 22.71 19.74
CA LEU A 478 -25.46 23.81 20.52
C LEU A 478 -26.39 24.68 19.69
N ALA A 479 -26.02 24.98 18.44
CA ALA A 479 -26.86 25.69 17.49
C ALA A 479 -28.14 24.90 17.18
N TRP A 480 -28.04 23.58 16.99
CA TRP A 480 -29.17 22.68 16.81
C TRP A 480 -30.13 22.75 18.00
N ALA A 481 -29.63 22.62 19.23
CA ALA A 481 -30.45 22.68 20.45
C ALA A 481 -31.18 24.02 20.62
N MET A 482 -30.56 25.13 20.20
CA MET A 482 -31.17 26.46 20.22
C MET A 482 -32.17 26.69 19.08
N ALA A 483 -31.99 26.01 17.94
CA ALA A 483 -32.82 26.16 16.76
C ALA A 483 -34.12 25.33 16.80
N VAL A 484 -34.18 24.26 17.59
CA VAL A 484 -35.40 23.46 17.73
C VAL A 484 -36.49 24.26 18.46
N LYS A 485 -37.55 24.60 17.74
CA LYS A 485 -38.67 25.43 18.21
C LYS A 485 -39.96 24.65 18.48
N ASP A 486 -39.94 23.34 18.27
CA ASP A 486 -41.13 22.51 18.43
C ASP A 486 -41.64 22.48 19.88
N PRO A 487 -42.96 22.41 20.10
CA PRO A 487 -43.53 22.31 21.44
C PRO A 487 -43.13 21.02 22.16
N ALA A 488 -42.82 19.96 21.42
CA ALA A 488 -42.30 18.68 21.92
C ALA A 488 -41.34 18.07 20.90
N LEU A 489 -40.25 17.46 21.38
CA LEU A 489 -39.31 16.70 20.56
C LEU A 489 -39.91 15.36 20.15
N CYS A 490 -39.80 15.01 18.87
CA CYS A 490 -40.08 13.66 18.39
C CYS A 490 -38.98 12.67 18.78
N ALA A 491 -39.23 11.37 18.56
CA ALA A 491 -38.29 10.31 18.90
C ALA A 491 -36.95 10.45 18.15
N GLU A 492 -37.00 10.89 16.89
CA GLU A 492 -35.82 11.16 16.05
C GLU A 492 -34.95 12.25 16.66
N HIS A 493 -35.55 13.35 17.15
CA HIS A 493 -34.79 14.43 17.81
C HIS A 493 -34.10 13.96 19.09
N VAL A 494 -34.81 13.18 19.93
CA VAL A 494 -34.24 12.62 21.15
C VAL A 494 -33.11 11.64 20.82
N HIS A 495 -33.29 10.84 19.77
CA HIS A 495 -32.26 9.93 19.29
C HIS A 495 -31.00 10.67 18.79
N VAL A 496 -31.15 11.76 18.03
CA VAL A 496 -30.03 12.59 17.56
C VAL A 496 -29.22 13.15 18.72
N LEU A 497 -29.89 13.75 19.72
CA LEU A 497 -29.26 14.25 20.94
C LEU A 497 -28.50 13.13 21.68
N ARG A 498 -29.13 11.96 21.84
CA ARG A 498 -28.53 10.78 22.45
C ARG A 498 -27.28 10.32 21.69
N LYS A 499 -27.35 10.25 20.36
CA LYS A 499 -26.25 9.72 19.52
C LYS A 499 -25.03 10.64 19.51
N ILE A 500 -25.23 11.96 19.45
CA ILE A 500 -24.13 12.94 19.55
C ILE A 500 -23.50 12.90 20.95
N THR A 501 -24.32 12.82 22.00
CA THR A 501 -23.80 12.70 23.38
C THR A 501 -22.96 11.43 23.54
N TRP A 502 -23.44 10.30 23.01
CA TRP A 502 -22.69 9.04 22.99
C TRP A 502 -21.36 9.17 22.24
N LEU A 503 -21.34 9.84 21.09
CA LEU A 503 -20.11 10.06 20.33
C LEU A 503 -19.12 10.95 21.11
N LEU A 504 -19.59 12.01 21.77
CA LEU A 504 -18.74 12.85 22.62
C LEU A 504 -18.18 12.08 23.83
N ASN A 505 -18.97 11.16 24.41
CA ASN A 505 -18.47 10.23 25.43
C ASN A 505 -17.36 9.32 24.88
N ALA A 506 -17.45 8.87 23.63
CA ALA A 506 -16.41 8.07 22.99
C ALA A 506 -15.09 8.85 22.77
N PHE A 507 -15.12 10.18 22.75
CA PHE A 507 -13.93 11.04 22.65
C PHE A 507 -13.21 11.29 23.98
N GLN A 508 -13.83 10.96 25.12
CA GLN A 508 -13.27 11.24 26.45
C GLN A 508 -11.82 10.74 26.63
N PRO A 509 -11.47 9.49 26.28
CA PRO A 509 -10.09 9.01 26.46
C PRO A 509 -9.08 9.78 25.61
N SER A 510 -9.50 10.23 24.42
CA SER A 510 -8.65 11.04 23.54
C SER A 510 -8.43 12.43 24.13
N ILE A 511 -9.47 13.08 24.66
CA ILE A 511 -9.37 14.40 25.32
C ILE A 511 -8.45 14.30 26.55
N GLU A 512 -8.61 13.26 27.37
CA GLU A 512 -7.74 13.00 28.52
C GLU A 512 -6.28 12.81 28.08
N SER A 513 -6.03 12.06 27.00
CA SER A 513 -4.66 11.88 26.48
C SER A 513 -4.00 13.20 26.07
N PHE A 514 -4.77 14.13 25.49
CA PHE A 514 -4.28 15.47 25.14
C PHE A 514 -3.99 16.33 26.38
N SER A 515 -4.79 16.20 27.44
CA SER A 515 -4.57 16.92 28.70
C SER A 515 -3.25 16.55 29.39
N LEU A 516 -2.78 15.32 29.17
CA LEU A 516 -1.55 14.78 29.73
C LEU A 516 -0.31 15.05 28.87
N MET A 517 -0.46 15.71 27.71
CA MET A 517 0.69 15.99 26.85
C MET A 517 1.61 17.03 27.50
N PRO A 518 2.94 16.83 27.48
CA PRO A 518 3.90 17.76 28.08
C PRO A 518 4.05 19.08 27.30
N ARG A 519 3.34 19.24 26.18
CA ARG A 519 3.39 20.40 25.30
C ARG A 519 2.00 21.02 25.17
N ALA A 520 1.96 22.32 24.91
CA ALA A 520 0.71 23.02 24.59
C ALA A 520 0.08 22.42 23.32
N VAL A 521 -1.18 21.99 23.42
CA VAL A 521 -1.95 21.40 22.33
C VAL A 521 -2.69 22.52 21.58
N LYS A 522 -2.58 22.53 20.25
CA LYS A 522 -3.25 23.53 19.42
C LYS A 522 -4.77 23.39 19.54
N GLY A 523 -5.46 24.51 19.81
CA GLY A 523 -6.92 24.55 19.89
C GLY A 523 -7.52 24.00 21.19
N TRP A 524 -6.69 23.67 22.19
CA TRP A 524 -7.14 23.19 23.50
C TRP A 524 -8.18 24.11 24.16
N ASP A 525 -7.89 25.41 24.22
CA ASP A 525 -8.79 26.38 24.87
C ASP A 525 -10.15 26.47 24.18
N ASP A 526 -10.19 26.44 22.84
CA ASP A 526 -11.45 26.47 22.07
C ASP A 526 -12.25 25.17 22.28
N VAL A 527 -11.57 24.01 22.33
CA VAL A 527 -12.20 22.74 22.70
C VAL A 527 -12.81 22.82 24.09
N MET A 528 -12.02 23.20 25.10
CA MET A 528 -12.49 23.27 26.48
C MET A 528 -13.63 24.28 26.66
N GLU A 529 -13.55 25.45 26.00
CA GLU A 529 -14.63 26.43 26.01
C GLU A 529 -15.92 25.83 25.43
N ARG A 530 -15.86 25.17 24.26
CA ARG A 530 -17.06 24.57 23.65
C ARG A 530 -17.61 23.41 24.48
N LEU A 531 -16.75 22.56 25.05
CA LEU A 531 -17.17 21.47 25.92
C LEU A 531 -17.82 21.98 27.21
N GLN A 532 -17.43 23.15 27.72
CA GLN A 532 -18.11 23.78 28.85
C GLN A 532 -19.56 24.14 28.51
N TRP A 533 -19.82 24.70 27.33
CA TRP A 533 -21.18 25.00 26.88
C TRP A 533 -22.01 23.74 26.66
N PHE A 534 -21.41 22.69 26.08
CA PHE A 534 -22.08 21.40 25.95
C PHE A 534 -22.42 20.79 27.31
N SER A 535 -21.52 20.91 28.29
CA SER A 535 -21.76 20.40 29.63
C SER A 535 -22.89 21.12 30.34
N LEU A 536 -23.03 22.44 30.14
CA LEU A 536 -24.17 23.21 30.65
C LEU A 536 -25.50 22.74 30.04
N LEU A 537 -25.50 22.39 28.74
CA LEU A 537 -26.66 21.76 28.10
C LEU A 537 -26.95 20.40 28.73
N ALA A 538 -25.92 19.57 28.90
CA ALA A 538 -26.06 18.21 29.42
C ALA A 538 -26.56 18.19 30.88
N GLU A 539 -26.05 19.09 31.72
CA GLU A 539 -26.47 19.27 33.12
C GLU A 539 -27.96 19.60 33.21
N GLY A 540 -28.43 20.60 32.45
CA GLY A 540 -29.85 20.97 32.45
C GLY A 540 -30.78 19.88 31.93
N ALA A 541 -30.34 19.12 30.92
CA ALA A 541 -31.11 17.99 30.40
C ALA A 541 -31.15 16.82 31.40
N GLN A 542 -30.03 16.53 32.06
CA GLN A 542 -29.94 15.46 33.07
C GLN A 542 -30.79 15.79 34.30
N GLU A 543 -30.73 17.01 34.83
CA GLU A 543 -31.50 17.44 35.99
C GLU A 543 -33.01 17.31 35.74
N TYR A 544 -33.48 17.79 34.58
CA TYR A 544 -34.88 17.69 34.20
C TYR A 544 -35.34 16.23 34.07
N ILE A 545 -34.61 15.40 33.31
CA ILE A 545 -34.98 14.00 33.09
C ILE A 545 -34.94 13.21 34.40
N GLY A 546 -33.92 13.44 35.25
CA GLY A 546 -33.79 12.81 36.56
C GLY A 546 -34.96 13.15 37.48
N ALA A 547 -35.32 14.44 37.58
CA ALA A 547 -36.44 14.88 38.42
C ALA A 547 -37.79 14.29 37.99
N GLU A 548 -37.99 14.02 36.70
CA GLU A 548 -39.20 13.37 36.18
C GLU A 548 -39.17 11.84 36.39
N PHE A 549 -38.00 11.21 36.30
CA PHE A 549 -37.83 9.80 36.65
C PHE A 549 -38.07 9.53 38.14
N ASP A 550 -37.64 10.42 39.03
CA ASP A 550 -37.91 10.33 40.47
C ASP A 550 -39.41 10.39 40.79
N LYS A 551 -40.20 11.05 39.94
CA LYS A 551 -41.67 11.10 40.04
C LYS A 551 -42.35 9.85 39.45
N GLY A 552 -41.59 8.93 38.84
CA GLY A 552 -42.12 7.74 38.17
C GLY A 552 -42.87 8.04 36.87
N VAL A 553 -42.65 9.22 36.26
CA VAL A 553 -43.35 9.68 35.05
C VAL A 553 -42.41 9.63 33.85
N VAL A 554 -42.95 9.30 32.66
CA VAL A 554 -42.19 9.44 31.41
C VAL A 554 -42.02 10.93 31.11
N PRO A 555 -40.78 11.46 31.06
CA PRO A 555 -40.55 12.89 30.92
C PRO A 555 -41.15 13.44 29.62
N PHE A 556 -41.80 14.60 29.71
CA PHE A 556 -42.27 15.32 28.53
C PHE A 556 -41.09 16.05 27.87
N MET A 557 -40.67 15.59 26.69
CA MET A 557 -39.44 16.06 26.03
C MET A 557 -39.62 17.44 25.37
N ALA A 558 -39.76 18.50 26.18
CA ALA A 558 -39.87 19.88 25.71
C ALA A 558 -38.49 20.56 25.58
N PRO A 559 -38.17 21.20 24.44
CA PRO A 559 -36.90 21.94 24.28
C PRO A 559 -36.72 23.09 25.26
N SER A 560 -37.80 23.66 25.79
CA SER A 560 -37.76 24.71 26.82
C SER A 560 -37.25 24.18 28.16
N MET A 561 -37.57 22.93 28.50
CA MET A 561 -37.15 22.28 29.74
C MET A 561 -35.77 21.63 29.59
N LEU A 562 -35.52 20.89 28.50
CA LEU A 562 -34.26 20.19 28.29
C LEU A 562 -33.06 21.13 28.14
N PHE A 563 -33.25 22.30 27.51
CA PHE A 563 -32.17 23.25 27.24
C PHE A 563 -32.28 24.53 28.09
N HIS A 564 -32.94 24.45 29.25
CA HIS A 564 -33.21 25.62 30.09
C HIS A 564 -31.93 26.32 30.58
N CYS A 565 -30.91 25.57 31.03
CA CYS A 565 -29.61 26.12 31.43
C CYS A 565 -28.92 26.87 30.29
N LEU A 566 -28.98 26.33 29.06
CA LEU A 566 -28.38 26.98 27.90
C LEU A 566 -29.12 28.27 27.53
N LYS A 567 -30.46 28.22 27.52
CA LYS A 567 -31.32 29.37 27.19
C LYS A 567 -31.20 30.51 28.20
N ALA A 568 -30.99 30.21 29.47
CA ALA A 568 -30.81 31.21 30.53
C ALA A 568 -29.61 32.15 30.28
N HIS A 569 -28.58 31.66 29.60
CA HIS A 569 -27.35 32.43 29.36
C HIS A 569 -27.40 33.29 28.09
N ASN A 570 -28.45 33.15 27.27
CA ASN A 570 -28.68 33.91 26.03
C ASN A 570 -27.47 34.01 25.08
N LYS A 571 -26.59 33.00 25.08
CA LYS A 571 -25.46 32.93 24.15
C LYS A 571 -25.95 32.42 22.81
N GLU A 572 -25.54 33.10 21.74
CA GLU A 572 -25.90 32.70 20.38
C GLU A 572 -24.85 31.76 19.79
N PHE A 573 -25.29 30.58 19.34
CA PHE A 573 -24.46 29.60 18.66
C PHE A 573 -24.88 29.53 17.19
N ARG A 574 -23.96 29.77 16.28
CA ARG A 574 -24.20 29.69 14.83
C ARG A 574 -23.13 28.87 14.16
N VAL A 575 -23.55 28.05 13.20
CA VAL A 575 -22.64 27.38 12.28
C VAL A 575 -22.07 28.45 11.34
N GLN A 576 -20.78 28.76 11.50
CA GLN A 576 -20.11 29.79 10.69
C GLN A 576 -19.68 29.28 9.31
N ASP A 577 -19.59 27.96 9.17
CA ASP A 577 -19.09 27.32 7.96
C ASP A 577 -20.16 27.23 6.87
N THR A 578 -19.99 28.02 5.82
CA THR A 578 -20.92 28.06 4.68
C THR A 578 -20.99 26.73 3.92
N THR A 579 -19.91 25.93 3.92
CA THR A 579 -19.90 24.62 3.27
C THR A 579 -20.78 23.61 4.01
N VAL A 580 -20.74 23.64 5.35
CA VAL A 580 -21.60 22.81 6.21
C VAL A 580 -23.07 23.15 5.99
N LEU A 581 -23.41 24.44 5.92
CA LEU A 581 -24.78 24.89 5.66
C LEU A 581 -25.28 24.47 4.27
N THR A 582 -24.45 24.65 3.23
CA THR A 582 -24.79 24.27 1.85
C THR A 582 -25.01 22.76 1.72
N TRP A 583 -24.14 21.96 2.35
CA TRP A 583 -24.27 20.50 2.34
C TRP A 583 -25.45 20.01 3.17
N SER A 584 -25.74 20.66 4.29
CA SER A 584 -26.95 20.41 5.08
C SER A 584 -28.21 20.62 4.24
N GLU A 585 -28.30 21.75 3.54
CA GLU A 585 -29.42 22.04 2.63
C GLU A 585 -29.51 21.01 1.49
N HIS A 586 -28.37 20.62 0.92
CA HIS A 586 -28.33 19.57 -0.11
C HIS A 586 -28.85 18.23 0.43
N ILE A 587 -28.47 17.82 1.64
CA ILE A 587 -28.98 16.59 2.28
C ILE A 587 -30.50 16.68 2.48
N SER A 588 -31.00 17.79 3.03
CA SER A 588 -32.43 18.00 3.27
C SER A 588 -33.25 17.97 1.97
N ASN A 589 -32.75 18.62 0.92
CA ASN A 589 -33.35 18.62 -0.41
C ASN A 589 -33.32 17.22 -1.06
N ASP A 590 -32.26 16.45 -0.82
CA ASP A 590 -32.15 15.10 -1.34
C ASP A 590 -33.12 14.14 -0.63
N ILE A 591 -33.21 14.20 0.69
CA ILE A 591 -34.16 13.40 1.48
C ILE A 591 -35.59 13.67 1.02
N SER A 592 -35.98 14.94 0.97
CA SER A 592 -37.36 15.32 0.61
C SER A 592 -37.77 14.92 -0.82
N ARG A 593 -36.81 14.85 -1.76
CA ARG A 593 -37.10 14.55 -3.17
C ARG A 593 -36.93 13.08 -3.53
N ASN A 594 -35.95 12.40 -2.94
CA ASN A 594 -35.48 11.11 -3.42
C ASN A 594 -35.75 9.96 -2.44
N TRP A 595 -36.00 10.23 -1.15
CA TRP A 595 -36.16 9.16 -0.16
C TRP A 595 -37.63 8.75 -0.05
N VAL A 596 -37.87 7.45 0.04
CA VAL A 596 -39.18 6.88 0.33
C VAL A 596 -39.24 6.58 1.81
N THR A 597 -40.09 7.34 2.50
CA THR A 597 -40.24 7.38 3.96
C THR A 597 -41.59 6.83 4.40
N THR A 598 -42.37 6.24 3.49
CA THR A 598 -43.71 5.71 3.78
C THR A 598 -43.64 4.21 4.09
N GLY A 599 -43.92 3.85 5.34
CA GLY A 599 -43.93 2.46 5.82
C GLY A 599 -42.77 2.09 6.76
N PRO A 600 -42.57 0.79 7.05
CA PRO A 600 -41.56 0.29 7.99
C PRO A 600 -40.13 0.30 7.43
N LEU A 601 -39.96 0.60 6.14
CA LEU A 601 -38.68 0.58 5.42
C LEU A 601 -38.28 1.99 5.01
N LEU A 602 -37.01 2.33 5.21
CA LEU A 602 -36.36 3.53 4.71
C LEU A 602 -35.55 3.15 3.46
N THR A 603 -35.85 3.77 2.32
CA THR A 603 -35.16 3.49 1.05
C THR A 603 -35.06 4.73 0.16
N VAL A 604 -34.29 4.65 -0.91
CA VAL A 604 -34.09 5.75 -1.88
C VAL A 604 -34.70 5.35 -3.22
N SER A 605 -35.59 6.19 -3.76
CA SER A 605 -36.18 5.99 -5.08
C SER A 605 -35.10 5.89 -6.14
N ALA A 606 -35.11 4.82 -6.94
CA ALA A 606 -34.21 4.73 -8.09
C ALA A 606 -34.50 5.88 -9.06
N ILE A 607 -33.45 6.54 -9.53
CA ILE A 607 -33.51 7.57 -10.59
C ILE A 607 -33.80 6.87 -11.93
N ASN A 608 -34.96 6.24 -12.07
CA ASN A 608 -35.51 5.84 -13.36
C ASN A 608 -36.89 6.47 -13.43
N ARG A 609 -36.97 7.63 -14.09
CA ARG A 609 -38.23 8.26 -14.48
C ARG A 609 -39.00 7.25 -15.33
N GLY A 610 -40.09 6.72 -14.80
CA GLY A 610 -41.04 5.92 -15.56
C GLY A 610 -41.00 4.43 -15.25
N THR A 611 -41.17 4.05 -13.99
CA THR A 611 -42.08 2.98 -13.54
C THR A 611 -41.89 2.81 -12.03
N PRO A 612 -42.95 2.80 -11.21
CA PRO A 612 -42.81 2.42 -9.81
C PRO A 612 -42.46 0.93 -9.79
N SER A 613 -41.17 0.60 -9.67
CA SER A 613 -40.77 -0.78 -9.50
C SER A 613 -41.34 -1.27 -8.17
N THR A 614 -42.37 -2.11 -8.26
CA THR A 614 -43.03 -2.83 -7.17
C THR A 614 -42.14 -3.93 -6.56
N GLN A 615 -40.84 -3.68 -6.41
CA GLN A 615 -39.98 -4.56 -5.60
C GLN A 615 -40.22 -4.25 -4.13
N SER A 616 -41.32 -4.80 -3.63
CA SER A 616 -41.62 -4.92 -2.21
C SER A 616 -40.48 -5.68 -1.53
N GLY A 617 -39.70 -4.99 -0.68
CA GLY A 617 -38.70 -5.62 0.20
C GLY A 617 -37.28 -5.06 0.16
N GLN A 618 -36.97 -4.01 -0.62
CA GLN A 618 -35.63 -3.38 -0.62
C GLN A 618 -35.62 -2.05 0.16
N GLY A 619 -34.75 -1.96 1.17
CA GLY A 619 -34.62 -0.82 2.08
C GLY A 619 -34.17 -1.28 3.47
N SER A 620 -33.69 -0.35 4.29
CA SER A 620 -33.34 -0.70 5.67
C SER A 620 -34.54 -0.51 6.61
N LEU A 621 -34.69 -1.38 7.59
CA LEU A 621 -35.78 -1.30 8.55
C LEU A 621 -35.63 -0.04 9.40
N ARG A 622 -36.73 0.69 9.55
CA ARG A 622 -36.77 1.81 10.49
C ARG A 622 -36.72 1.27 11.92
N PRO A 623 -35.83 1.82 12.76
CA PRO A 623 -35.82 1.45 14.16
C PRO A 623 -37.15 1.84 14.82
N GLN A 624 -37.77 0.90 15.51
CA GLN A 624 -38.96 1.15 16.32
C GLN A 624 -38.53 1.66 17.69
N TRP A 625 -38.43 2.98 17.82
CA TRP A 625 -38.08 3.57 19.11
C TRP A 625 -39.30 3.74 20.00
N THR A 626 -39.15 3.36 21.27
CA THR A 626 -40.08 3.72 22.33
C THR A 626 -39.51 4.95 23.06
N MET A 627 -40.33 5.98 23.24
CA MET A 627 -39.89 7.19 23.96
C MET A 627 -39.31 6.89 25.35
N PRO A 628 -39.91 6.02 26.18
CA PRO A 628 -39.31 5.65 27.48
C PRO A 628 -37.90 5.06 27.35
N GLY A 629 -37.66 4.20 26.36
CA GLY A 629 -36.35 3.59 26.11
C GLY A 629 -35.32 4.60 25.64
N LEU A 630 -35.71 5.51 24.73
CA LEU A 630 -34.84 6.59 24.27
C LEU A 630 -34.47 7.56 25.39
N THR A 631 -35.44 7.98 26.21
CA THR A 631 -35.19 8.91 27.32
C THR A 631 -34.30 8.28 28.38
N THR A 632 -34.47 7.00 28.70
CA THR A 632 -33.58 6.27 29.62
C THR A 632 -32.16 6.19 29.06
N SER A 633 -32.02 5.80 27.79
CA SER A 633 -30.71 5.72 27.15
C SER A 633 -30.03 7.09 27.02
N LEU A 634 -30.79 8.16 26.76
CA LEU A 634 -30.27 9.53 26.76
C LEU A 634 -29.78 9.92 28.16
N PHE A 635 -30.56 9.65 29.20
CA PHE A 635 -30.18 9.95 30.58
C PHE A 635 -28.87 9.26 30.98
N ASP A 636 -28.68 8.00 30.59
CA ASP A 636 -27.42 7.29 30.83
C ASP A 636 -26.22 7.94 30.13
N GLN A 637 -26.39 8.41 28.89
CA GLN A 637 -25.32 9.10 28.17
C GLN A 637 -24.99 10.47 28.78
N LEU A 638 -26.02 11.21 29.22
CA LEU A 638 -25.84 12.49 29.90
C LEU A 638 -25.15 12.31 31.27
N ARG A 639 -25.54 11.29 32.04
CA ARG A 639 -24.88 10.94 33.30
C ARG A 639 -23.41 10.59 33.09
N THR A 640 -23.11 9.75 32.11
CA THR A 640 -21.72 9.39 31.75
C THR A 640 -20.89 10.64 31.41
N TRP A 641 -21.48 11.58 30.67
CA TRP A 641 -20.84 12.85 30.36
C TRP A 641 -20.58 13.69 31.63
N HIS A 642 -21.58 13.83 32.48
CA HIS A 642 -21.50 14.63 33.71
C HIS A 642 -20.47 14.09 34.71
N GLU A 643 -20.44 12.77 34.92
CA GLU A 643 -19.44 12.11 35.76
C GLU A 643 -18.02 12.35 35.23
N TRP A 644 -17.82 12.30 33.92
CA TRP A 644 -16.52 12.62 33.33
C TRP A 644 -16.16 14.09 33.47
N TRP A 645 -17.07 15.00 33.14
CA TRP A 645 -16.83 16.45 33.15
C TRP A 645 -16.51 16.98 34.56
N THR A 646 -17.17 16.44 35.58
CA THR A 646 -16.87 16.77 36.98
C THR A 646 -15.47 16.31 37.40
N ARG A 647 -15.00 15.14 36.91
CA ARG A 647 -13.60 14.70 37.12
C ARG A 647 -12.60 15.62 36.43
N VAL A 648 -12.88 16.06 35.21
CA VAL A 648 -12.00 16.95 34.43
C VAL A 648 -11.91 18.34 35.07
N LYS A 649 -13.00 18.86 35.64
CA LYS A 649 -13.04 20.15 36.34
C LYS A 649 -12.41 20.16 37.73
N ARG A 650 -12.33 19.00 38.42
CA ARG A 650 -11.65 18.92 39.72
C ARG A 650 -10.14 19.12 39.51
N SER A 651 -9.60 20.17 40.12
CA SER A 651 -8.17 20.52 40.08
C SER A 651 -7.29 19.31 40.43
N PRO A 652 -6.08 19.17 39.84
CA PRO A 652 -5.09 18.22 40.35
C PRO A 652 -4.68 18.47 41.81
N ASP A 653 -4.91 19.68 42.37
CA ASP A 653 -4.60 20.00 43.77
C ASP A 653 -5.51 19.29 44.80
N ASP A 654 -6.67 18.76 44.41
CA ASP A 654 -7.54 17.98 45.29
C ASP A 654 -7.24 16.46 45.25
N ARG A 655 -6.17 16.05 44.56
CA ARG A 655 -5.70 14.64 44.52
C ARG A 655 -4.60 14.32 45.54
N ASP A 656 -4.25 15.24 46.41
CA ASP A 656 -3.32 15.00 47.53
C ASP A 656 -4.10 14.70 48.82
N LEU A 657 -4.66 13.49 48.93
CA LEU A 657 -4.94 12.81 50.20
C LEU A 657 -5.43 11.37 49.94
N PHE A 658 -4.69 10.63 49.11
CA PHE A 658 -4.61 9.18 49.32
C PHE A 658 -3.26 8.92 50.01
N ASP A 659 -3.35 8.78 51.32
CA ASP A 659 -2.32 8.23 52.19
C ASP A 659 -1.93 6.84 51.64
N TYR A 660 -0.91 6.81 50.79
CA TYR A 660 -0.18 5.58 50.53
C TYR A 660 0.62 5.29 51.79
N GLY A 661 -0.05 4.63 52.74
CA GLY A 661 0.63 3.90 53.80
C GLY A 661 1.74 3.09 53.15
N GLU A 662 2.96 3.34 53.62
CA GLU A 662 4.12 2.52 53.34
C GLU A 662 3.74 1.05 53.55
N ASP A 663 3.62 0.31 52.46
CA ASP A 663 3.96 -1.11 52.34
C ASP A 663 3.47 -1.61 50.98
N LEU A 664 4.38 -1.75 50.03
CA LEU A 664 4.56 -2.99 49.25
C LEU A 664 5.64 -2.79 48.19
N VAL A 665 6.80 -3.34 48.51
CA VAL A 665 7.79 -3.85 47.57
C VAL A 665 7.11 -4.90 46.69
N PHE A 666 7.11 -4.72 45.36
CA PHE A 666 7.66 -5.63 44.34
C PHE A 666 7.52 -5.05 42.93
#